data_AF-A0A1B0DKZ5-F1
#
_entry.id   AF-A0A1B0DKZ5-F1
#
_cell.length_a   1.000
_cell.length_b   1.000
_cell.length_c   1.000
_cell.angle_alpha   90.00
_cell.angle_beta   90.00
_cell.angle_gamma   90.00
#
_symmetry.space_group_name_H-M   'P 1'
#
loop_
_entity.id
_entity.type
_entity.pdbx_description
1 polymer ?
#
loop_
_entity_poly.entity_id
_entity_poly.type
_entity_poly.pdbx_seq_one_letter_code
_entity_poly.pdbx_strand_id
1 'polypeptide(L)'
;MVTAEALTGHVLAPQEEPSVYYCHGLKNADEKTFQFFWNKFKSLTNEQERAQIAKSISCYRNFDFVYDVLMELATDRFYSLFTVLERFQILITAVRHGNSKVALEFLKANHENISRTFSFNLRMEQTLRELAQNVLDEEVVLYQEVIDILFEAGHIIRAKEGTREVVLRTSDNLTWGSEDWVLFNVDQTGYYRVNYDTENWILLANHLHQGPPFAIGSINRAQIIDDSFNLAYSDVIPFPLALNIIKYVRFEPDYGVWVAANQHLLSLNRHLEGQSYELFFGRFLQHITEDLPKNVLYKGNSSPGLRLNIARTITHQLVHNYFGNLVGISWWNSFWLTEGFASYFEYSFSNYYLEDFPMIDLFVSDLMRRNLVEHSLLMSVSLNKYIEHPEEVFSVFDFGMISRAASTIRMIEHFLGKDTFQKGLQKYLKEMQHLAAEAKDLYRNLQEAADEDHSLPEDVKVEDVLQSWIDQPGYPLLTVIRNYESNEIVVNQQRFLSSRGEVDTEGHLTVDLFRKLDVFENVNDEESARITFLRPIIVDLACRSGLGICLTATRVLVMAEALTGQRLVPQEQSSVYYCHGLKNANWQTYLYFWNRLHSLTNDQERHHLVNALSCYQSSSSVYDLLLTTSVIDTIEIVYGMLERFSILSTAFRNGHVRVVINFLKDHHEDVAKTYTFNHRMDEALREMSGYLRTEEDVTEFEEMHSARWEIQ
;
A
#
# COMPACT_ATOMS: atom_id res chain seq x y z
N MET A 1 40.09 -12.62 13.30
CA MET A 1 40.84 -12.56 12.03
C MET A 1 41.03 -11.12 11.55
N VAL A 2 40.03 -10.22 11.63
CA VAL A 2 40.17 -8.76 11.40
C VAL A 2 41.42 -8.14 12.08
N THR A 3 41.67 -8.44 13.36
CA THR A 3 42.91 -8.04 14.07
C THR A 3 44.20 -8.58 13.44
N ALA A 4 44.17 -9.80 12.87
CA ALA A 4 45.33 -10.40 12.21
C ALA A 4 45.59 -9.76 10.83
N GLU A 5 44.55 -9.34 10.12
CA GLU A 5 44.68 -8.51 8.92
C GLU A 5 45.32 -7.15 9.26
N ALA A 6 44.85 -6.47 10.32
CA ALA A 6 45.48 -5.22 10.78
C ALA A 6 46.95 -5.36 11.20
N LEU A 7 47.37 -6.54 11.67
CA LEU A 7 48.76 -6.83 12.03
C LEU A 7 49.65 -7.25 10.84
N THR A 8 49.06 -7.77 9.76
CA THR A 8 49.81 -8.38 8.65
C THR A 8 49.68 -7.64 7.32
N GLY A 9 48.69 -6.76 7.17
CA GLY A 9 48.36 -6.06 5.93
C GLY A 9 47.79 -6.95 4.82
N HIS A 10 47.58 -8.25 5.08
CA HIS A 10 47.00 -9.19 4.12
C HIS A 10 45.49 -9.27 4.33
N VAL A 11 44.70 -9.21 3.25
CA VAL A 11 43.25 -9.38 3.32
C VAL A 11 42.94 -10.81 3.77
N LEU A 12 42.25 -10.94 4.91
CA LEU A 12 41.84 -12.22 5.49
C LEU A 12 40.32 -12.39 5.54
N ALA A 13 39.55 -11.40 5.08
CA ALA A 13 38.11 -11.52 4.93
C ALA A 13 37.75 -12.59 3.86
N PRO A 14 36.65 -13.35 4.06
CA PRO A 14 36.08 -14.18 3.01
C PRO A 14 35.65 -13.32 1.81
N GLN A 15 35.51 -13.92 0.63
CA GLN A 15 35.01 -13.21 -0.56
C GLN A 15 33.49 -13.05 -0.55
N GLU A 16 32.77 -13.96 0.11
CA GLU A 16 31.35 -13.85 0.41
C GLU A 16 31.17 -12.98 1.67
N GLU A 17 30.32 -11.97 1.58
CA GLU A 17 29.96 -11.00 2.64
C GLU A 17 31.13 -10.40 3.49
N PRO A 18 32.11 -9.70 2.89
CA PRO A 18 33.21 -9.10 3.65
C PRO A 18 32.74 -8.10 4.73
N SER A 19 31.69 -7.32 4.47
CA SER A 19 31.14 -6.32 5.40
C SER A 19 30.65 -6.91 6.72
N VAL A 20 29.90 -8.01 6.69
CA VAL A 20 29.37 -8.69 7.89
C VAL A 20 30.53 -9.13 8.79
N TYR A 21 31.52 -9.77 8.17
CA TYR A 21 32.73 -10.21 8.86
C TYR A 21 33.57 -9.05 9.43
N TYR A 22 33.75 -7.96 8.67
CA TYR A 22 34.43 -6.76 9.17
C TYR A 22 33.63 -6.12 10.32
N CYS A 23 32.31 -6.04 10.21
CA CYS A 23 31.42 -5.46 11.21
C CYS A 23 31.53 -6.22 12.55
N HIS A 24 31.37 -7.54 12.54
CA HIS A 24 31.52 -8.38 13.72
C HIS A 24 32.94 -8.32 14.32
N GLY A 25 33.97 -8.27 13.48
CA GLY A 25 35.35 -8.19 13.93
C GLY A 25 35.72 -6.82 14.53
N LEU A 26 35.23 -5.74 13.93
CA LEU A 26 35.41 -4.37 14.42
C LEU A 26 34.63 -4.13 15.71
N LYS A 27 33.42 -4.67 15.87
CA LYS A 27 32.58 -4.52 17.07
C LYS A 27 33.29 -4.87 18.40
N ASN A 28 34.31 -5.73 18.36
CA ASN A 28 35.14 -6.10 19.52
C ASN A 28 36.65 -5.89 19.28
N ALA A 29 37.04 -5.07 18.31
CA ALA A 29 38.42 -4.77 18.00
C ALA A 29 39.09 -3.85 19.03
N ASP A 30 40.42 -3.78 19.02
CA ASP A 30 41.15 -2.73 19.73
C ASP A 30 41.27 -1.46 18.88
N GLU A 31 41.61 -0.34 19.54
CA GLU A 31 41.78 0.97 18.90
C GLU A 31 42.75 0.92 17.71
N LYS A 32 43.84 0.15 17.82
CA LYS A 32 44.85 0.02 16.76
C LYS A 32 44.28 -0.66 15.52
N THR A 33 43.48 -1.70 15.70
CA THR A 33 42.77 -2.38 14.61
C THR A 33 41.75 -1.44 13.97
N PHE A 34 40.95 -0.71 14.76
CA PHE A 34 40.01 0.29 14.23
C PHE A 34 40.72 1.37 13.41
N GLN A 35 41.76 1.99 13.96
CA GLN A 35 42.57 3.02 13.30
C GLN A 35 43.25 2.48 12.03
N PHE A 36 43.66 1.21 12.00
CA PHE A 36 44.15 0.59 10.77
C PHE A 36 43.05 0.58 9.69
N PHE A 37 41.85 0.10 9.98
CA PHE A 37 40.76 0.04 8.99
C PHE A 37 40.25 1.41 8.56
N TRP A 38 40.20 2.41 9.46
CA TRP A 38 39.83 3.78 9.10
C TRP A 38 40.85 4.45 8.18
N ASN A 39 42.16 4.26 8.45
CA ASN A 39 43.20 4.77 7.57
C ASN A 39 43.29 3.98 6.25
N LYS A 40 43.04 2.66 6.29
CA LYS A 40 42.90 1.81 5.08
C LYS A 40 41.79 2.37 4.19
N PHE A 41 40.58 2.59 4.71
CA PHE A 41 39.46 3.21 4.00
C PHE A 41 39.82 4.53 3.31
N LYS A 42 40.46 5.46 4.06
CA LYS A 42 40.89 6.77 3.52
C LYS A 42 41.98 6.69 2.44
N SER A 43 42.69 5.57 2.31
CA SER A 43 43.78 5.37 1.35
C SER A 43 43.46 4.41 0.19
N LEU A 44 42.33 3.71 0.26
CA LEU A 44 41.93 2.71 -0.72
C LEU A 44 41.44 3.34 -2.03
N THR A 45 41.97 2.82 -3.13
CA THR A 45 41.53 3.12 -4.51
C THR A 45 40.61 2.05 -5.11
N ASN A 46 40.46 0.89 -4.45
CA ASN A 46 39.51 -0.14 -4.85
C ASN A 46 38.13 0.17 -4.25
N GLU A 47 37.18 0.57 -5.09
CA GLU A 47 35.83 0.98 -4.69
C GLU A 47 35.03 -0.14 -4.02
N GLN A 48 35.16 -1.39 -4.47
CA GLN A 48 34.48 -2.54 -3.86
C GLN A 48 34.98 -2.77 -2.43
N GLU A 49 36.29 -2.87 -2.23
CA GLU A 49 36.89 -3.07 -0.90
C GLU A 49 36.57 -1.89 0.04
N ARG A 50 36.58 -0.68 -0.51
CA ARG A 50 36.28 0.56 0.21
C ARG A 50 34.81 0.61 0.66
N ALA A 51 33.86 0.20 -0.18
CA ALA A 51 32.45 0.08 0.18
C ALA A 51 32.21 -0.96 1.30
N GLN A 52 32.91 -2.09 1.29
CA GLN A 52 32.80 -3.11 2.34
C GLN A 52 33.26 -2.58 3.73
N ILE A 53 34.27 -1.71 3.76
CA ILE A 53 34.72 -1.06 5.00
C ILE A 53 33.74 0.06 5.40
N ALA A 54 33.17 0.82 4.45
CA ALA A 54 32.14 1.82 4.74
C ALA A 54 30.90 1.19 5.41
N LYS A 55 30.49 0.00 4.94
CA LYS A 55 29.40 -0.83 5.50
C LYS A 55 29.68 -1.40 6.90
N SER A 56 30.89 -1.27 7.45
CA SER A 56 31.28 -1.96 8.69
C SER A 56 32.06 -1.12 9.71
N ILE A 57 32.64 0.02 9.33
CA ILE A 57 33.48 0.83 10.23
C ILE A 57 32.70 1.32 11.47
N SER A 58 31.44 1.72 11.30
CA SER A 58 30.56 2.18 12.38
C SER A 58 29.97 1.06 13.24
N CYS A 59 30.32 -0.21 13.00
CA CYS A 59 30.00 -1.29 13.93
C CYS A 59 30.90 -1.29 15.18
N TYR A 60 31.94 -0.45 15.21
CA TYR A 60 32.83 -0.30 16.36
C TYR A 60 32.07 0.11 17.61
N ARG A 61 32.40 -0.51 18.75
CA ARG A 61 31.64 -0.37 20.01
C ARG A 61 31.96 0.90 20.80
N ASN A 62 33.09 1.57 20.53
CA ASN A 62 33.41 2.80 21.24
C ASN A 62 32.83 4.02 20.50
N PHE A 63 31.84 4.62 21.15
CA PHE A 63 31.08 5.78 20.70
C PHE A 63 31.95 6.97 20.29
N ASP A 64 33.03 7.28 21.04
CA ASP A 64 33.90 8.43 20.76
C ASP A 64 34.53 8.33 19.36
N PHE A 65 35.01 7.13 19.00
CA PHE A 65 35.66 6.89 17.71
C PHE A 65 34.67 6.82 16.54
N VAL A 66 33.43 6.38 16.78
CA VAL A 66 32.36 6.43 15.76
C VAL A 66 31.93 7.88 15.55
N TYR A 67 31.85 8.69 16.61
CA TYR A 67 31.58 10.12 16.52
C TYR A 67 32.67 10.85 15.74
N ASP A 68 33.95 10.62 16.04
CA ASP A 68 35.08 11.20 15.30
C ASP A 68 35.03 10.87 13.78
N VAL A 69 34.65 9.64 13.42
CA VAL A 69 34.43 9.25 12.02
C VAL A 69 33.31 10.07 11.39
N LEU A 70 32.15 10.20 12.05
CA LEU A 70 31.03 11.00 11.53
C LEU A 70 31.41 12.49 11.41
N MET A 71 32.19 13.04 12.35
CA MET A 71 32.72 14.41 12.28
C MET A 71 33.68 14.62 11.11
N GLU A 72 34.58 13.66 10.80
CA GLU A 72 35.41 13.70 9.59
C GLU A 72 34.53 13.74 8.31
N LEU A 73 33.39 13.04 8.30
CA LEU A 73 32.42 13.04 7.19
C LEU A 73 31.59 14.32 7.05
N ALA A 74 31.43 15.14 8.09
CA ALA A 74 30.76 16.44 8.02
C ALA A 74 31.69 17.62 7.68
N THR A 75 33.01 17.39 7.64
CA THR A 75 33.99 18.48 7.53
C THR A 75 34.35 18.80 6.06
N ASP A 76 34.17 20.05 5.64
CA ASP A 76 34.49 20.56 4.28
C ASP A 76 35.90 20.18 3.79
N ARG A 77 36.88 20.12 4.71
CA ARG A 77 38.27 19.72 4.44
C ARG A 77 38.39 18.35 3.75
N PHE A 78 37.42 17.46 3.96
CA PHE A 78 37.36 16.12 3.39
C PHE A 78 36.15 15.94 2.45
N TYR A 79 35.56 17.04 1.96
CA TYR A 79 34.42 16.98 1.03
C TYR A 79 34.75 16.20 -0.26
N SER A 80 35.95 16.39 -0.82
CA SER A 80 36.39 15.64 -2.01
C SER A 80 36.93 14.24 -1.72
N LEU A 81 37.09 13.84 -0.45
CA LEU A 81 37.68 12.55 -0.10
C LEU A 81 36.63 11.44 -0.05
N PHE A 82 35.40 11.74 0.39
CA PHE A 82 34.32 10.77 0.58
C PHE A 82 33.12 11.08 -0.32
N THR A 83 32.55 10.06 -0.97
CA THR A 83 31.33 10.21 -1.77
C THR A 83 30.10 10.39 -0.88
N VAL A 84 29.02 10.92 -1.45
CA VAL A 84 27.72 11.03 -0.74
C VAL A 84 27.20 9.66 -0.30
N LEU A 85 27.39 8.62 -1.13
CA LEU A 85 26.99 7.24 -0.80
C LEU A 85 27.77 6.71 0.42
N GLU A 86 29.09 6.92 0.48
CA GLU A 86 29.91 6.50 1.61
C GLU A 86 29.51 7.19 2.91
N ARG A 87 29.22 8.50 2.86
CA ARG A 87 28.78 9.28 4.02
C ARG A 87 27.48 8.70 4.61
N PHE A 88 26.47 8.47 3.78
CA PHE A 88 25.23 7.83 4.21
C PHE A 88 25.45 6.40 4.71
N GLN A 89 26.27 5.60 4.01
CA GLN A 89 26.52 4.21 4.40
C GLN A 89 27.16 4.11 5.79
N ILE A 90 28.13 4.97 6.09
CA ILE A 90 28.79 4.99 7.41
C ILE A 90 27.81 5.47 8.51
N LEU A 91 26.93 6.43 8.20
CA LEU A 91 25.92 6.93 9.13
C LEU A 91 24.82 5.90 9.42
N ILE A 92 24.24 5.26 8.41
CA ILE A 92 23.19 4.23 8.59
C ILE A 92 23.75 2.96 9.27
N THR A 93 25.02 2.60 9.02
CA THR A 93 25.71 1.52 9.75
C THR A 93 25.88 1.86 11.24
N ALA A 94 26.04 3.14 11.61
CA ALA A 94 26.04 3.53 13.03
C ALA A 94 24.65 3.29 13.67
N VAL A 95 23.60 3.73 12.98
CA VAL A 95 22.20 3.55 13.42
C VAL A 95 21.87 2.07 13.66
N ARG A 96 22.03 1.21 12.63
CA ARG A 96 21.64 -0.21 12.66
C ARG A 96 22.41 -1.08 13.67
N HIS A 97 23.55 -0.63 14.19
CA HIS A 97 24.42 -1.45 15.04
C HIS A 97 24.56 -0.97 16.49
N GLY A 98 23.61 -0.15 16.96
CA GLY A 98 23.51 0.29 18.35
C GLY A 98 24.36 1.52 18.68
N ASN A 99 24.68 2.33 17.66
CA ASN A 99 25.27 3.66 17.81
C ASN A 99 24.24 4.76 17.44
N SER A 100 22.95 4.50 17.65
CA SER A 100 21.80 5.41 17.44
C SER A 100 22.00 6.76 18.13
N LYS A 101 22.35 6.76 19.43
CA LYS A 101 22.72 7.98 20.18
C LYS A 101 23.85 8.79 19.53
N VAL A 102 24.89 8.12 19.06
CA VAL A 102 26.05 8.78 18.43
C VAL A 102 25.63 9.44 17.11
N ALA A 103 24.78 8.76 16.33
CA ALA A 103 24.18 9.33 15.12
C ALA A 103 23.28 10.54 15.46
N LEU A 104 22.48 10.48 16.52
CA LEU A 104 21.65 11.60 17.00
C LEU A 104 22.49 12.82 17.41
N GLU A 105 23.50 12.62 18.26
CA GLU A 105 24.38 13.70 18.71
C GLU A 105 25.13 14.34 17.52
N PHE A 106 25.56 13.52 16.56
CA PHE A 106 26.15 13.98 15.31
C PHE A 106 25.18 14.82 14.46
N LEU A 107 23.96 14.32 14.22
CA LEU A 107 22.92 15.01 13.44
C LEU A 107 22.57 16.36 14.08
N LYS A 108 22.38 16.38 15.40
CA LYS A 108 22.12 17.59 16.19
C LYS A 108 23.21 18.64 15.99
N ALA A 109 24.47 18.23 16.16
CA ALA A 109 25.63 19.13 16.14
C ALA A 109 25.99 19.65 14.74
N ASN A 110 25.60 18.96 13.66
CA ASN A 110 26.09 19.25 12.30
C ASN A 110 25.00 19.55 11.25
N HIS A 111 23.74 19.73 11.65
CA HIS A 111 22.59 19.88 10.73
C HIS A 111 22.83 20.84 9.55
N GLU A 112 23.39 22.04 9.78
CA GLU A 112 23.73 23.00 8.71
C GLU A 112 24.72 22.45 7.66
N ASN A 113 25.75 21.71 8.12
CA ASN A 113 26.78 21.14 7.26
C ASN A 113 26.31 19.86 6.55
N ILE A 114 25.42 19.08 7.19
CA ILE A 114 24.84 17.86 6.62
C ILE A 114 24.10 18.18 5.31
N SER A 115 23.35 19.29 5.26
CA SER A 115 22.67 19.70 4.03
C SER A 115 23.60 19.95 2.84
N ARG A 116 24.87 20.31 3.07
CA ARG A 116 25.87 20.52 2.01
C ARG A 116 26.70 19.26 1.73
N THR A 117 27.01 18.50 2.77
CA THR A 117 27.98 17.38 2.70
C THR A 117 27.33 16.02 2.40
N PHE A 118 26.07 15.82 2.81
CA PHE A 118 25.29 14.62 2.52
C PHE A 118 24.23 14.86 1.43
N SER A 119 23.85 16.12 1.17
CA SER A 119 22.71 16.51 0.33
C SER A 119 21.38 15.97 0.88
N PHE A 120 20.51 16.84 1.42
CA PHE A 120 19.20 16.42 1.92
C PHE A 120 18.36 15.84 0.77
N ASN A 121 18.13 14.53 0.83
CA ASN A 121 17.43 13.73 -0.18
C ASN A 121 16.83 12.46 0.48
N LEU A 122 16.24 11.58 -0.34
CA LEU A 122 15.59 10.32 0.08
C LEU A 122 16.45 9.44 1.01
N ARG A 123 17.79 9.48 0.91
CA ARG A 123 18.70 8.69 1.78
C ARG A 123 18.81 9.25 3.20
N MET A 124 18.71 10.58 3.35
CA MET A 124 18.64 11.18 4.69
C MET A 124 17.30 10.84 5.33
N GLU A 125 16.20 10.84 4.58
CA GLU A 125 14.93 10.37 5.12
C GLU A 125 14.95 8.87 5.48
N GLN A 126 15.58 8.01 4.67
CA GLN A 126 15.78 6.59 5.01
C GLN A 126 16.56 6.46 6.31
N THR A 127 17.64 7.23 6.46
CA THR A 127 18.46 7.23 7.68
C THR A 127 17.66 7.72 8.89
N LEU A 128 16.79 8.74 8.75
CA LEU A 128 15.91 9.20 9.84
C LEU A 128 14.79 8.18 10.18
N ARG A 129 14.27 7.44 9.20
CA ARG A 129 13.31 6.33 9.41
C ARG A 129 13.94 5.17 10.18
N GLU A 130 15.11 4.73 9.74
CA GLU A 130 15.94 3.73 10.44
C GLU A 130 16.28 4.18 11.85
N LEU A 131 16.61 5.46 12.03
CA LEU A 131 16.93 6.00 13.34
C LEU A 131 15.68 6.01 14.23
N ALA A 132 14.50 6.32 13.71
CA ALA A 132 13.23 6.19 14.45
C ALA A 132 12.96 4.74 14.91
N GLN A 133 13.40 3.73 14.16
CA GLN A 133 13.22 2.31 14.46
C GLN A 133 14.27 1.74 15.42
N ASN A 134 15.48 2.29 15.42
CA ASN A 134 16.62 1.82 16.24
C ASN A 134 16.88 2.69 17.50
N VAL A 135 16.07 3.73 17.73
CA VAL A 135 16.12 4.58 18.92
C VAL A 135 15.64 3.82 20.16
N LEU A 136 16.45 3.86 21.22
CA LEU A 136 16.08 3.31 22.53
C LEU A 136 15.11 4.25 23.27
N ASP A 137 14.32 3.73 24.22
CA ASP A 137 13.38 4.54 25.03
C ASP A 137 14.04 5.78 25.68
N GLU A 138 15.31 5.65 26.12
CA GLU A 138 16.08 6.74 26.72
C GLU A 138 16.62 7.78 25.71
N GLU A 139 16.57 7.47 24.41
CA GLU A 139 17.02 8.30 23.30
C GLU A 139 15.88 9.07 22.63
N VAL A 140 14.60 8.70 22.87
CA VAL A 140 13.41 9.28 22.22
C VAL A 140 13.33 10.81 22.35
N VAL A 141 13.72 11.38 23.50
CA VAL A 141 13.73 12.84 23.71
C VAL A 141 14.77 13.51 22.82
N LEU A 142 15.96 12.91 22.68
CA LEU A 142 17.03 13.42 21.82
C LEU A 142 16.67 13.24 20.33
N TYR A 143 16.00 12.15 19.97
CA TYR A 143 15.42 11.96 18.64
C TYR A 143 14.44 13.07 18.30
N GLN A 144 13.46 13.34 19.17
CA GLN A 144 12.46 14.38 18.93
C GLN A 144 13.11 15.76 18.75
N GLU A 145 14.09 16.11 19.60
CA GLU A 145 14.85 17.36 19.50
C GLU A 145 15.65 17.47 18.17
N VAL A 146 16.22 16.36 17.68
CA VAL A 146 16.87 16.34 16.35
C VAL A 146 15.85 16.55 15.22
N ILE A 147 14.69 15.91 15.28
CA ILE A 147 13.62 16.11 14.28
C ILE A 147 13.07 17.55 14.36
N ASP A 148 12.95 18.14 15.56
CA ASP A 148 12.55 19.55 15.73
C ASP A 148 13.55 20.48 15.03
N ILE A 149 14.86 20.33 15.29
CA ILE A 149 15.93 21.13 14.68
C ILE A 149 15.94 21.00 13.15
N LEU A 150 15.80 19.78 12.63
CA LEU A 150 15.76 19.54 11.18
C LEU A 150 14.49 20.12 10.52
N PHE A 151 13.36 20.15 11.25
CA PHE A 151 12.13 20.78 10.78
C PHE A 151 12.25 22.32 10.78
N GLU A 152 12.74 22.92 11.85
CA GLU A 152 12.94 24.38 11.94
C GLU A 152 13.94 24.91 10.89
N ALA A 153 14.98 24.12 10.57
CA ALA A 153 15.92 24.41 9.50
C ALA A 153 15.36 24.20 8.08
N GLY A 154 14.10 23.74 7.95
CA GLY A 154 13.43 23.50 6.67
C GLY A 154 13.94 22.27 5.91
N HIS A 155 14.64 21.34 6.59
CA HIS A 155 15.21 20.14 5.98
C HIS A 155 14.22 18.97 5.89
N ILE A 156 13.15 19.00 6.69
CA ILE A 156 12.03 18.04 6.66
C ILE A 156 10.70 18.78 6.87
N ILE A 157 9.59 18.19 6.41
CA ILE A 157 8.24 18.76 6.53
C ILE A 157 7.40 17.91 7.50
N ARG A 158 6.98 18.49 8.63
CA ARG A 158 5.98 17.89 9.52
C ARG A 158 4.55 18.26 9.09
N ALA A 159 3.61 17.33 9.28
CA ALA A 159 2.21 17.71 9.48
C ALA A 159 2.10 18.46 10.81
N LYS A 160 1.23 19.49 10.90
CA LYS A 160 1.00 20.17 12.18
C LYS A 160 0.38 19.19 13.17
N GLU A 161 1.08 18.93 14.27
CA GLU A 161 0.46 18.29 15.42
C GLU A 161 -0.60 19.23 16.00
N GLY A 162 -1.82 18.72 16.08
CA GLY A 162 -3.00 19.46 16.50
C GLY A 162 -4.07 18.49 16.97
N THR A 163 -3.78 17.79 18.08
CA THR A 163 -4.80 17.01 18.80
C THR A 163 -5.91 17.95 19.25
N ARG A 164 -7.04 17.90 18.55
CA ARG A 164 -8.26 18.61 18.93
C ARG A 164 -9.21 17.61 19.59
N GLU A 165 -9.44 17.81 20.87
CA GLU A 165 -10.46 17.09 21.64
C GLU A 165 -11.82 17.78 21.50
N VAL A 166 -12.87 17.00 21.29
CA VAL A 166 -14.26 17.42 21.26
C VAL A 166 -15.07 16.50 22.18
N VAL A 167 -15.79 17.07 23.14
CA VAL A 167 -16.67 16.32 24.05
C VAL A 167 -18.12 16.45 23.57
N LEU A 168 -18.72 15.33 23.19
CA LEU A 168 -20.12 15.21 22.82
C LEU A 168 -20.94 14.76 24.05
N ARG A 169 -22.08 15.40 24.24
CA ARG A 169 -23.03 15.12 25.33
C ARG A 169 -24.38 14.73 24.75
N THR A 170 -25.09 13.84 25.42
CA THR A 170 -26.50 13.54 25.11
C THR A 170 -27.34 14.81 25.20
N SER A 171 -28.00 15.19 24.10
CA SER A 171 -29.08 16.17 24.12
C SER A 171 -30.42 15.46 24.34
N ASP A 172 -31.49 16.20 24.65
CA ASP A 172 -32.82 15.64 24.96
C ASP A 172 -33.44 14.78 23.82
N ASN A 173 -32.85 14.80 22.62
CA ASN A 173 -33.29 14.03 21.44
C ASN A 173 -32.36 12.84 21.08
N LEU A 174 -31.24 12.64 21.79
CA LEU A 174 -30.27 11.57 21.53
C LEU A 174 -30.00 10.77 22.81
N THR A 175 -30.68 9.64 22.94
CA THR A 175 -30.52 8.70 24.06
C THR A 175 -29.74 7.47 23.61
N TRP A 176 -28.48 7.36 24.04
CA TRP A 176 -27.70 6.12 24.01
C TRP A 176 -27.38 5.71 25.45
N GLY A 177 -27.50 4.41 25.76
CA GLY A 177 -27.15 3.82 27.04
C GLY A 177 -25.85 3.00 26.99
N SER A 178 -25.56 2.26 28.06
CA SER A 178 -24.36 1.42 28.16
C SER A 178 -24.33 0.28 27.14
N GLU A 179 -25.49 -0.32 26.86
CA GLU A 179 -25.63 -1.49 25.98
C GLU A 179 -25.72 -1.14 24.48
N ASP A 180 -25.94 0.14 24.15
CA ASP A 180 -26.05 0.59 22.77
C ASP A 180 -24.65 0.77 22.18
N TRP A 181 -24.41 0.37 20.93
CA TRP A 181 -23.19 0.71 20.19
C TRP A 181 -23.29 2.10 19.57
N VAL A 182 -22.15 2.76 19.37
CA VAL A 182 -22.05 4.03 18.63
C VAL A 182 -21.14 3.86 17.42
N LEU A 183 -21.53 4.47 16.30
CA LEU A 183 -20.84 4.43 15.01
C LEU A 183 -20.58 5.86 14.52
N PHE A 184 -19.33 6.14 14.18
CA PHE A 184 -18.88 7.40 13.57
C PHE A 184 -18.49 7.16 12.11
N ASN A 185 -18.41 8.25 11.34
CA ASN A 185 -18.20 8.25 9.89
C ASN A 185 -19.25 7.40 9.15
N VAL A 186 -20.54 7.64 9.42
CA VAL A 186 -21.65 6.95 8.73
C VAL A 186 -21.54 7.15 7.21
N ASP A 187 -21.80 6.07 6.46
CA ASP A 187 -21.57 5.89 5.01
C ASP A 187 -20.13 6.23 4.56
N GLN A 188 -19.17 6.17 5.50
CA GLN A 188 -17.76 6.52 5.34
C GLN A 188 -17.60 7.86 4.58
N THR A 189 -18.46 8.84 4.88
CA THR A 189 -18.56 10.12 4.17
C THR A 189 -17.30 10.98 4.28
N GLY A 190 -16.58 10.87 5.38
CA GLY A 190 -15.29 11.51 5.61
C GLY A 190 -14.10 10.62 5.27
N TYR A 191 -13.04 11.25 4.76
CA TYR A 191 -11.77 10.61 4.43
C TYR A 191 -10.88 10.46 5.69
N TYR A 192 -11.32 9.60 6.62
CA TYR A 192 -10.59 9.31 7.87
C TYR A 192 -10.96 7.94 8.44
N ARG A 193 -10.13 7.42 9.35
CA ARG A 193 -10.37 6.17 10.09
C ARG A 193 -10.96 6.45 11.47
N VAL A 194 -11.67 5.48 12.03
CA VAL A 194 -12.20 5.57 13.40
C VAL A 194 -11.67 4.42 14.27
N ASN A 195 -11.10 4.78 15.43
CA ASN A 195 -10.89 3.88 16.54
C ASN A 195 -11.96 4.13 17.61
N TYR A 196 -12.43 3.07 18.25
CA TYR A 196 -13.34 3.14 19.40
C TYR A 196 -12.66 2.59 20.65
N ASP A 197 -13.21 2.87 21.83
CA ASP A 197 -12.88 2.10 23.03
C ASP A 197 -13.23 0.60 22.86
N THR A 198 -12.56 -0.24 23.64
CA THR A 198 -12.67 -1.71 23.55
C THR A 198 -14.09 -2.21 23.73
N GLU A 199 -14.88 -1.58 24.61
CA GLU A 199 -16.25 -1.99 24.88
C GLU A 199 -17.15 -1.68 23.67
N ASN A 200 -17.01 -0.51 23.04
CA ASN A 200 -17.77 -0.17 21.85
C ASN A 200 -17.41 -1.08 20.65
N TRP A 201 -16.14 -1.44 20.50
CA TRP A 201 -15.72 -2.46 19.51
C TRP A 201 -16.37 -3.83 19.79
N ILE A 202 -16.49 -4.24 21.05
CA ILE A 202 -17.18 -5.48 21.45
C ILE A 202 -18.69 -5.39 21.15
N LEU A 203 -19.34 -4.27 21.46
CA LEU A 203 -20.76 -4.05 21.16
C LEU A 203 -21.03 -4.08 19.64
N LEU A 204 -20.19 -3.44 18.83
CA LEU A 204 -20.26 -3.51 17.36
C LEU A 204 -20.07 -4.95 16.86
N ALA A 205 -19.06 -5.68 17.34
CA ALA A 205 -18.83 -7.07 16.96
C ALA A 205 -20.01 -7.98 17.35
N ASN A 206 -20.54 -7.82 18.57
CA ASN A 206 -21.69 -8.57 19.06
C ASN A 206 -22.96 -8.30 18.24
N HIS A 207 -23.18 -7.06 17.80
CA HIS A 207 -24.28 -6.71 16.92
C HIS A 207 -24.12 -7.36 15.53
N LEU A 208 -22.93 -7.28 14.94
CA LEU A 208 -22.64 -7.89 13.63
C LEU A 208 -22.79 -9.43 13.64
N HIS A 209 -22.44 -10.09 14.75
CA HIS A 209 -22.63 -11.53 14.93
C HIS A 209 -24.10 -11.99 15.00
N GLN A 210 -25.07 -11.08 15.12
CA GLN A 210 -26.51 -11.44 15.07
C GLN A 210 -26.94 -11.86 13.65
N GLY A 211 -26.17 -11.48 12.63
CA GLY A 211 -26.48 -11.79 11.23
C GLY A 211 -27.58 -10.92 10.62
N PRO A 212 -28.06 -11.24 9.41
CA PRO A 212 -29.07 -10.44 8.72
C PRO A 212 -30.47 -10.54 9.36
N PRO A 213 -31.28 -9.46 9.34
CA PRO A 213 -30.99 -8.17 8.72
C PRO A 213 -30.07 -7.30 9.58
N PHE A 214 -28.97 -6.82 8.98
CA PHE A 214 -28.03 -5.92 9.65
C PHE A 214 -28.60 -4.50 9.78
N ALA A 215 -28.45 -3.87 10.95
CA ALA A 215 -28.82 -2.45 11.12
C ALA A 215 -27.72 -1.49 10.62
N ILE A 216 -26.44 -1.92 10.67
CA ILE A 216 -25.30 -1.17 10.11
C ILE A 216 -25.25 -1.41 8.59
N GLY A 217 -25.14 -0.34 7.79
CA GLY A 217 -25.08 -0.41 6.31
C GLY A 217 -23.80 -1.05 5.76
N SER A 218 -23.82 -1.56 4.52
CA SER A 218 -22.70 -2.31 3.87
C SER A 218 -21.39 -1.53 3.91
N ILE A 219 -21.42 -0.23 3.59
CA ILE A 219 -20.25 0.65 3.63
C ILE A 219 -19.60 0.65 5.02
N ASN A 220 -20.36 0.89 6.09
CA ASN A 220 -19.81 0.90 7.45
C ASN A 220 -19.44 -0.49 7.96
N ARG A 221 -20.17 -1.54 7.57
CA ARG A 221 -19.79 -2.94 7.88
C ARG A 221 -18.42 -3.30 7.30
N ALA A 222 -18.12 -2.81 6.10
CA ALA A 222 -16.82 -2.93 5.47
C ALA A 222 -15.75 -2.04 6.12
N GLN A 223 -16.10 -0.80 6.49
CA GLN A 223 -15.22 0.12 7.22
C GLN A 223 -14.81 -0.48 8.58
N ILE A 224 -15.73 -1.05 9.35
CA ILE A 224 -15.45 -1.67 10.65
C ILE A 224 -14.37 -2.76 10.53
N ILE A 225 -14.44 -3.59 9.49
CA ILE A 225 -13.38 -4.56 9.19
C ILE A 225 -12.07 -3.85 8.82
N ASP A 226 -12.11 -2.90 7.90
CA ASP A 226 -10.88 -2.25 7.41
C ASP A 226 -10.17 -1.42 8.50
N ASP A 227 -10.90 -0.63 9.27
CA ASP A 227 -10.37 0.15 10.40
C ASP A 227 -9.79 -0.77 11.48
N SER A 228 -10.53 -1.81 11.92
CA SER A 228 -10.04 -2.72 12.97
C SER A 228 -8.73 -3.41 12.60
N PHE A 229 -8.57 -3.85 11.33
CA PHE A 229 -7.33 -4.48 10.89
C PHE A 229 -6.18 -3.50 10.72
N ASN A 230 -6.39 -2.32 10.13
CA ASN A 230 -5.32 -1.32 10.02
C ASN A 230 -4.92 -0.75 11.38
N LEU A 231 -5.84 -0.70 12.35
CA LEU A 231 -5.51 -0.36 13.75
C LEU A 231 -4.74 -1.47 14.46
N ALA A 232 -5.03 -2.75 14.17
CA ALA A 232 -4.28 -3.88 14.70
C ALA A 232 -2.86 -4.01 14.11
N TYR A 233 -2.68 -3.75 12.81
CA TYR A 233 -1.34 -3.63 12.19
C TYR A 233 -0.53 -2.43 12.72
N SER A 234 -1.19 -1.47 13.39
CA SER A 234 -0.57 -0.29 14.00
C SER A 234 -0.46 -0.37 15.53
N ASP A 235 -0.69 -1.55 16.14
CA ASP A 235 -0.74 -1.79 17.59
C ASP A 235 -1.69 -0.87 18.38
N VAL A 236 -2.63 -0.19 17.71
CA VAL A 236 -3.63 0.69 18.33
C VAL A 236 -4.74 -0.12 19.00
N ILE A 237 -5.05 -1.30 18.47
CA ILE A 237 -5.96 -2.27 19.11
C ILE A 237 -5.37 -3.69 19.07
N PRO A 238 -5.69 -4.58 20.02
CA PRO A 238 -5.21 -5.95 19.98
C PRO A 238 -5.75 -6.73 18.77
N PHE A 239 -4.87 -7.44 18.04
CA PHE A 239 -5.25 -8.36 16.95
C PHE A 239 -6.44 -9.30 17.25
N PRO A 240 -6.57 -9.90 18.45
CA PRO A 240 -7.73 -10.73 18.79
C PRO A 240 -9.08 -10.01 18.66
N LEU A 241 -9.12 -8.68 18.80
CA LEU A 241 -10.34 -7.87 18.63
C LEU A 241 -10.74 -7.76 17.15
N ALA A 242 -9.78 -7.46 16.26
CA ALA A 242 -9.97 -7.46 14.81
C ALA A 242 -10.36 -8.86 14.29
N LEU A 243 -9.69 -9.91 14.77
CA LEU A 243 -10.05 -11.31 14.50
C LEU A 243 -11.42 -11.69 15.07
N ASN A 244 -11.90 -11.06 16.13
CA ASN A 244 -13.25 -11.27 16.63
C ASN A 244 -14.28 -10.61 15.71
N ILE A 245 -14.02 -9.40 15.21
CA ILE A 245 -14.89 -8.68 14.28
C ILE A 245 -15.07 -9.49 12.99
N ILE A 246 -14.01 -9.85 12.27
CA ILE A 246 -14.13 -10.44 10.92
C ILE A 246 -14.85 -11.81 10.87
N LYS A 247 -15.07 -12.47 12.01
CA LYS A 247 -15.85 -13.73 12.09
C LYS A 247 -17.30 -13.56 11.61
N TYR A 248 -17.91 -12.38 11.74
CA TYR A 248 -19.30 -12.19 11.29
C TYR A 248 -19.47 -12.34 9.77
N VAL A 249 -18.38 -12.22 8.99
CA VAL A 249 -18.41 -12.23 7.52
C VAL A 249 -19.02 -13.53 6.95
N ARG A 250 -19.04 -14.62 7.71
CA ARG A 250 -19.83 -15.84 7.41
C ARG A 250 -21.32 -15.60 7.12
N PHE A 251 -21.88 -14.52 7.66
CA PHE A 251 -23.28 -14.12 7.52
C PHE A 251 -23.50 -13.00 6.47
N GLU A 252 -22.42 -12.53 5.83
CA GLU A 252 -22.44 -11.33 4.99
C GLU A 252 -22.81 -11.66 3.52
N PRO A 253 -23.91 -11.11 2.98
CA PRO A 253 -24.23 -11.23 1.56
C PRO A 253 -23.58 -10.15 0.68
N ASP A 254 -23.00 -9.08 1.23
CA ASP A 254 -22.52 -7.93 0.47
C ASP A 254 -21.09 -8.07 -0.07
N TYR A 255 -20.93 -7.81 -1.38
CA TYR A 255 -19.63 -7.90 -2.06
C TYR A 255 -18.62 -6.87 -1.56
N GLY A 256 -19.03 -5.62 -1.30
CA GLY A 256 -18.13 -4.54 -0.88
C GLY A 256 -17.53 -4.78 0.51
N VAL A 257 -18.25 -5.52 1.36
CA VAL A 257 -17.76 -6.02 2.66
C VAL A 257 -16.78 -7.19 2.48
N TRP A 258 -17.10 -8.16 1.64
CA TRP A 258 -16.18 -9.27 1.33
C TRP A 258 -14.87 -8.81 0.68
N VAL A 259 -14.88 -7.74 -0.12
CA VAL A 259 -13.65 -7.12 -0.64
C VAL A 259 -12.77 -6.57 0.50
N ALA A 260 -13.36 -5.91 1.50
CA ALA A 260 -12.62 -5.43 2.68
C ALA A 260 -12.01 -6.60 3.48
N ALA A 261 -12.83 -7.62 3.77
CA ALA A 261 -12.40 -8.81 4.48
C ALA A 261 -11.25 -9.52 3.75
N ASN A 262 -11.43 -9.80 2.45
CA ASN A 262 -10.47 -10.54 1.65
C ASN A 262 -9.09 -9.86 1.57
N GLN A 263 -9.03 -8.53 1.49
CA GLN A 263 -7.75 -7.81 1.51
C GLN A 263 -6.93 -8.14 2.77
N HIS A 264 -7.59 -8.16 3.94
CA HIS A 264 -6.96 -8.44 5.23
C HIS A 264 -6.65 -9.92 5.44
N LEU A 265 -7.55 -10.81 5.01
CA LEU A 265 -7.30 -12.25 5.04
C LEU A 265 -6.13 -12.64 4.13
N LEU A 266 -6.05 -12.08 2.92
CA LEU A 266 -4.89 -12.24 2.03
C LEU A 266 -3.62 -11.66 2.65
N SER A 267 -3.71 -10.57 3.42
CA SER A 267 -2.56 -10.00 4.13
C SER A 267 -2.07 -10.92 5.23
N LEU A 268 -2.95 -11.44 6.10
CA LEU A 268 -2.60 -12.46 7.09
C LEU A 268 -1.98 -13.69 6.43
N ASN A 269 -2.54 -14.18 5.33
CA ASN A 269 -1.99 -15.32 4.57
C ASN A 269 -0.58 -15.07 4.00
N ARG A 270 -0.13 -13.81 3.87
CA ARG A 270 1.23 -13.48 3.41
C ARG A 270 2.26 -13.42 4.54
N HIS A 271 1.84 -13.04 5.75
CA HIS A 271 2.75 -12.80 6.89
C HIS A 271 2.78 -13.95 7.89
N LEU A 272 1.81 -14.88 7.84
CA LEU A 272 1.77 -16.07 8.69
C LEU A 272 2.40 -17.27 7.95
N GLU A 273 3.58 -17.72 8.38
CA GLU A 273 4.24 -18.92 7.84
C GLU A 273 4.42 -20.04 8.88
N GLY A 274 4.52 -21.29 8.39
CA GLY A 274 4.77 -22.49 9.19
C GLY A 274 3.54 -23.40 9.35
N GLN A 275 3.77 -24.72 9.34
CA GLN A 275 2.71 -25.75 9.29
C GLN A 275 1.60 -25.57 10.34
N SER A 276 1.96 -25.12 11.56
CA SER A 276 1.00 -24.86 12.64
C SER A 276 0.05 -23.70 12.32
N TYR A 277 0.58 -22.60 11.75
CA TYR A 277 -0.19 -21.42 11.38
C TYR A 277 -1.00 -21.66 10.10
N GLU A 278 -0.46 -22.34 9.10
CA GLU A 278 -1.21 -22.76 7.90
C GLU A 278 -2.44 -23.60 8.28
N LEU A 279 -2.29 -24.55 9.22
CA LEU A 279 -3.39 -25.37 9.71
C LEU A 279 -4.40 -24.57 10.57
N PHE A 280 -3.97 -23.59 11.34
CA PHE A 280 -4.86 -22.74 12.14
C PHE A 280 -5.64 -21.74 11.28
N PHE A 281 -4.93 -21.01 10.42
CA PHE A 281 -5.50 -20.03 9.51
C PHE A 281 -6.43 -20.70 8.48
N GLY A 282 -6.06 -21.89 7.98
CA GLY A 282 -6.95 -22.71 7.14
C GLY A 282 -8.27 -23.12 7.84
N ARG A 283 -8.25 -23.44 9.14
CA ARG A 283 -9.47 -23.70 9.94
C ARG A 283 -10.30 -22.43 10.15
N PHE A 284 -9.64 -21.30 10.38
CA PHE A 284 -10.30 -20.00 10.53
C PHE A 284 -11.01 -19.58 9.23
N LEU A 285 -10.33 -19.73 8.10
CA LEU A 285 -10.88 -19.46 6.77
C LEU A 285 -12.02 -20.42 6.39
N GLN A 286 -11.91 -21.70 6.77
CA GLN A 286 -13.04 -22.64 6.68
C GLN A 286 -14.23 -22.13 7.52
N HIS A 287 -14.04 -21.79 8.80
CA HIS A 287 -15.13 -21.38 9.68
C HIS A 287 -15.91 -20.16 9.15
N ILE A 288 -15.23 -19.18 8.54
CA ILE A 288 -15.88 -18.00 7.96
C ILE A 288 -16.49 -18.24 6.56
N THR A 289 -16.24 -19.40 5.94
CA THR A 289 -16.80 -19.79 4.64
C THR A 289 -17.82 -20.93 4.73
N GLU A 290 -18.09 -21.48 5.92
CA GLU A 290 -18.94 -22.67 6.09
C GLU A 290 -20.43 -22.46 5.77
N ASP A 291 -20.99 -21.28 6.10
CA ASP A 291 -22.44 -20.99 6.02
C ASP A 291 -22.83 -20.12 4.82
N LEU A 292 -21.98 -20.02 3.79
CA LEU A 292 -22.14 -19.12 2.65
C LEU A 292 -23.53 -19.25 1.97
N PRO A 293 -24.33 -18.16 1.87
CA PRO A 293 -25.65 -18.21 1.25
C PRO A 293 -25.58 -18.56 -0.25
N LYS A 294 -26.30 -19.62 -0.67
CA LYS A 294 -26.42 -20.00 -2.10
C LYS A 294 -27.08 -18.94 -3.00
N ASN A 295 -27.69 -17.90 -2.43
CA ASN A 295 -28.62 -17.01 -3.13
C ASN A 295 -28.21 -15.53 -3.09
N VAL A 296 -27.14 -15.14 -3.78
CA VAL A 296 -26.75 -13.72 -3.95
C VAL A 296 -26.67 -13.40 -5.44
N LEU A 297 -27.70 -12.78 -6.02
CA LEU A 297 -28.03 -12.90 -7.45
C LEU A 297 -28.33 -11.54 -8.17
N TYR A 298 -27.91 -11.39 -9.45
CA TYR A 298 -28.32 -10.34 -10.42
C TYR A 298 -28.21 -10.81 -11.91
N LYS A 299 -28.16 -10.00 -12.98
CA LYS A 299 -28.06 -10.57 -14.36
C LYS A 299 -27.36 -9.71 -15.43
N GLY A 300 -26.71 -10.35 -16.42
CA GLY A 300 -26.22 -9.67 -17.64
C GLY A 300 -25.29 -10.51 -18.55
N ASN A 301 -25.54 -10.52 -19.86
CA ASN A 301 -24.82 -11.32 -20.88
C ASN A 301 -23.51 -10.67 -21.41
N SER A 302 -22.72 -10.09 -20.52
CA SER A 302 -21.38 -9.55 -20.82
C SER A 302 -20.61 -9.52 -19.51
N SER A 303 -19.29 -9.78 -19.51
CA SER A 303 -18.48 -9.72 -18.28
C SER A 303 -18.72 -8.39 -17.55
N PRO A 304 -19.43 -8.37 -16.40
CA PRO A 304 -20.05 -7.12 -15.94
C PRO A 304 -19.02 -6.04 -15.58
N GLY A 305 -17.82 -6.45 -15.14
CA GLY A 305 -16.67 -5.58 -14.91
C GLY A 305 -16.15 -4.85 -16.16
N LEU A 306 -16.26 -5.43 -17.37
CA LEU A 306 -15.84 -4.75 -18.60
C LEU A 306 -16.81 -3.61 -18.96
N ARG A 307 -18.13 -3.87 -18.87
CA ARG A 307 -19.16 -2.82 -19.03
C ARG A 307 -18.97 -1.69 -18.03
N LEU A 308 -18.77 -2.04 -16.77
CA LEU A 308 -18.50 -1.12 -15.67
C LEU A 308 -17.28 -0.23 -15.96
N ASN A 309 -16.14 -0.82 -16.33
CA ASN A 309 -14.92 -0.07 -16.61
C ASN A 309 -15.07 0.86 -17.82
N ILE A 310 -15.66 0.37 -18.93
CA ILE A 310 -15.92 1.21 -20.11
C ILE A 310 -16.83 2.39 -19.75
N ALA A 311 -17.90 2.17 -19.00
CA ALA A 311 -18.83 3.22 -18.59
C ALA A 311 -18.15 4.27 -17.69
N ARG A 312 -17.36 3.83 -16.70
CA ARG A 312 -16.55 4.72 -15.85
C ARG A 312 -15.58 5.56 -16.67
N THR A 313 -14.78 4.94 -17.54
CA THR A 313 -13.81 5.65 -18.39
C THR A 313 -14.48 6.67 -19.31
N ILE A 314 -15.62 6.33 -19.94
CA ILE A 314 -16.36 7.30 -20.76
C ILE A 314 -16.81 8.49 -19.91
N THR A 315 -17.39 8.25 -18.74
CA THR A 315 -17.87 9.33 -17.87
C THR A 315 -16.75 10.19 -17.31
N HIS A 316 -15.63 9.60 -16.91
CA HIS A 316 -14.41 10.31 -16.52
C HIS A 316 -13.97 11.30 -17.61
N GLN A 317 -13.88 10.84 -18.86
CA GLN A 317 -13.49 11.68 -20.00
C GLN A 317 -14.57 12.71 -20.37
N LEU A 318 -15.86 12.42 -20.12
CA LEU A 318 -16.93 13.40 -20.29
C LEU A 318 -16.88 14.53 -19.25
N VAL A 319 -16.47 14.24 -18.01
CA VAL A 319 -16.32 15.23 -16.94
C VAL A 319 -15.19 16.23 -17.25
N HIS A 320 -14.10 15.79 -17.88
CA HIS A 320 -13.01 16.68 -18.30
C HIS A 320 -13.44 17.78 -19.29
N ASN A 321 -14.54 17.60 -20.02
CA ASN A 321 -15.11 18.68 -20.85
C ASN A 321 -15.45 19.93 -20.02
N TYR A 322 -15.72 19.77 -18.72
CA TYR A 322 -15.93 20.85 -17.78
C TYR A 322 -14.68 21.11 -16.93
N PHE A 323 -14.14 20.07 -16.27
CA PHE A 323 -13.01 20.16 -15.34
C PHE A 323 -11.69 19.78 -16.04
N GLY A 324 -11.02 20.78 -16.61
CA GLY A 324 -9.79 20.64 -17.39
C GLY A 324 -9.86 21.34 -18.74
N ASN A 325 -10.96 21.13 -19.50
CA ASN A 325 -11.12 21.71 -20.84
C ASN A 325 -11.85 23.07 -20.82
N LEU A 326 -13.02 23.16 -20.17
CA LEU A 326 -13.78 24.42 -20.08
C LEU A 326 -13.16 25.36 -19.06
N VAL A 327 -12.79 24.83 -17.89
CA VAL A 327 -12.01 25.51 -16.86
C VAL A 327 -10.66 24.80 -16.76
N GLY A 328 -9.58 25.50 -17.10
CA GLY A 328 -8.22 24.99 -16.99
C GLY A 328 -7.64 25.19 -15.59
N ILE A 329 -6.50 24.56 -15.30
CA ILE A 329 -5.70 24.85 -14.09
C ILE A 329 -4.69 25.96 -14.38
N SER A 330 -4.42 26.81 -13.39
CA SER A 330 -3.38 27.84 -13.47
C SER A 330 -1.96 27.24 -13.45
N TRP A 331 -1.76 26.16 -12.67
CA TRP A 331 -0.50 25.46 -12.54
C TRP A 331 -0.69 24.03 -12.00
N TRP A 332 0.36 23.19 -12.11
CA TRP A 332 0.32 21.77 -11.77
C TRP A 332 0.01 21.44 -10.30
N ASN A 333 0.27 22.36 -9.36
CA ASN A 333 -0.17 22.18 -7.96
C ASN A 333 -1.70 22.19 -7.79
N SER A 334 -2.42 22.72 -8.78
CA SER A 334 -3.90 22.72 -8.84
C SER A 334 -4.46 21.56 -9.67
N PHE A 335 -3.63 20.61 -10.12
CA PHE A 335 -4.04 19.47 -10.96
C PHE A 335 -5.12 18.58 -10.33
N TRP A 336 -5.22 18.56 -9.00
CA TRP A 336 -6.29 17.86 -8.29
C TRP A 336 -7.70 18.37 -8.63
N LEU A 337 -7.84 19.61 -9.13
CA LEU A 337 -9.09 20.20 -9.63
C LEU A 337 -9.58 19.61 -10.96
N THR A 338 -8.78 18.82 -11.67
CA THR A 338 -9.21 18.10 -12.88
C THR A 338 -9.45 16.63 -12.56
N GLU A 339 -8.40 15.91 -12.16
CA GLU A 339 -8.46 14.46 -11.94
C GLU A 339 -9.33 14.07 -10.74
N GLY A 340 -9.36 14.90 -9.69
CA GLY A 340 -10.18 14.63 -8.51
C GLY A 340 -11.67 14.68 -8.83
N PHE A 341 -12.10 15.69 -9.59
CA PHE A 341 -13.50 15.82 -10.03
C PHE A 341 -13.88 14.73 -11.04
N ALA A 342 -13.01 14.45 -12.02
CA ALA A 342 -13.23 13.35 -12.97
C ALA A 342 -13.33 11.99 -12.27
N SER A 343 -12.42 11.71 -11.33
CA SER A 343 -12.38 10.45 -10.57
C SER A 343 -13.48 10.31 -9.51
N TYR A 344 -14.07 11.40 -9.03
CA TYR A 344 -15.27 11.33 -8.19
C TYR A 344 -16.53 11.15 -9.04
N PHE A 345 -16.71 11.98 -10.08
CA PHE A 345 -17.90 11.95 -10.91
C PHE A 345 -17.98 10.72 -11.82
N GLU A 346 -16.89 10.02 -12.15
CA GLU A 346 -16.96 8.71 -12.82
C GLU A 346 -17.75 7.67 -12.01
N TYR A 347 -17.78 7.75 -10.68
CA TYR A 347 -18.61 6.89 -9.84
C TYR A 347 -19.97 7.53 -9.58
N SER A 348 -20.00 8.81 -9.17
CA SER A 348 -21.25 9.51 -8.79
C SER A 348 -22.24 9.61 -9.96
N PHE A 349 -21.78 9.97 -11.17
CA PHE A 349 -22.65 10.02 -12.35
C PHE A 349 -22.96 8.62 -12.90
N SER A 350 -22.01 7.68 -12.87
CA SER A 350 -22.29 6.28 -13.23
C SER A 350 -23.39 5.68 -12.35
N ASN A 351 -23.44 6.02 -11.05
CA ASN A 351 -24.47 5.55 -10.14
C ASN A 351 -25.89 5.94 -10.57
N TYR A 352 -26.04 7.00 -11.36
CA TYR A 352 -27.35 7.49 -11.82
C TYR A 352 -27.90 6.67 -13.00
N TYR A 353 -27.06 6.11 -13.86
CA TYR A 353 -27.49 5.39 -15.07
C TYR A 353 -27.08 3.90 -15.11
N LEU A 354 -26.26 3.43 -14.16
CA LEU A 354 -25.94 2.03 -13.95
C LEU A 354 -26.67 1.49 -12.71
N GLU A 355 -28.01 1.54 -12.72
CA GLU A 355 -28.87 1.10 -11.59
C GLU A 355 -28.57 -0.34 -11.10
N ASP A 356 -28.04 -1.19 -11.98
CA ASP A 356 -27.63 -2.57 -11.69
C ASP A 356 -26.32 -2.68 -10.85
N PHE A 357 -25.56 -1.60 -10.69
CA PHE A 357 -24.22 -1.58 -10.07
C PHE A 357 -24.15 -0.62 -8.86
N PRO A 358 -23.65 -1.06 -7.70
CA PRO A 358 -23.51 -0.21 -6.51
C PRO A 358 -22.25 0.68 -6.63
N MET A 359 -22.32 1.73 -7.46
CA MET A 359 -21.14 2.52 -7.81
C MET A 359 -20.55 3.29 -6.62
N ILE A 360 -21.36 3.76 -5.67
CA ILE A 360 -20.84 4.42 -4.46
C ILE A 360 -20.10 3.44 -3.54
N ASP A 361 -20.61 2.21 -3.39
CA ASP A 361 -19.93 1.17 -2.61
C ASP A 361 -18.58 0.81 -3.25
N LEU A 362 -18.51 0.79 -4.60
CA LEU A 362 -17.27 0.60 -5.36
C LEU A 362 -16.29 1.77 -5.23
N PHE A 363 -16.78 3.02 -5.17
CA PHE A 363 -15.93 4.17 -4.86
C PHE A 363 -15.24 3.99 -3.50
N VAL A 364 -16.01 3.56 -2.50
CA VAL A 364 -15.49 3.32 -1.16
C VAL A 364 -14.50 2.14 -1.16
N SER A 365 -14.84 1.00 -1.77
CA SER A 365 -14.00 -0.21 -1.74
C SER A 365 -12.74 -0.11 -2.57
N ASP A 366 -12.82 0.43 -3.78
CA ASP A 366 -11.76 0.30 -4.78
C ASP A 366 -10.84 1.53 -4.81
N LEU A 367 -11.38 2.71 -4.49
CA LEU A 367 -10.66 3.97 -4.54
C LEU A 367 -10.30 4.46 -3.13
N MET A 368 -11.29 4.70 -2.26
CA MET A 368 -11.04 5.37 -0.98
C MET A 368 -10.26 4.50 0.03
N ARG A 369 -10.57 3.20 0.16
CA ARG A 369 -9.80 2.29 1.05
C ARG A 369 -8.34 2.14 0.64
N ARG A 370 -8.06 2.01 -0.67
CA ARG A 370 -6.67 1.98 -1.17
C ARG A 370 -5.95 3.27 -0.84
N ASN A 371 -6.64 4.40 -1.01
CA ASN A 371 -6.09 5.70 -0.69
C ASN A 371 -5.75 5.87 0.80
N LEU A 372 -6.59 5.35 1.71
CA LEU A 372 -6.28 5.30 3.14
C LEU A 372 -5.06 4.42 3.46
N VAL A 373 -4.69 3.45 2.63
CA VAL A 373 -3.43 2.70 2.81
C VAL A 373 -2.23 3.56 2.40
N GLU A 374 -2.22 4.08 1.16
CA GLU A 374 -1.09 4.88 0.65
C GLU A 374 -0.78 6.12 1.52
N HIS A 375 -1.81 6.83 1.98
CA HIS A 375 -1.64 8.05 2.78
C HIS A 375 -1.45 7.82 4.28
N SER A 376 -1.46 6.55 4.74
CA SER A 376 -1.05 6.19 6.10
C SER A 376 0.47 6.17 6.29
N LEU A 377 1.25 6.35 5.21
CA LEU A 377 2.70 6.38 5.27
C LEU A 377 3.20 7.76 5.76
N LEU A 378 4.32 7.77 6.49
CA LEU A 378 4.96 9.00 6.95
C LEU A 378 5.30 9.94 5.77
N MET A 379 5.77 9.34 4.67
CA MET A 379 6.14 10.00 3.40
C MET A 379 4.95 10.40 2.50
N SER A 380 3.69 10.30 2.99
CA SER A 380 2.55 10.89 2.29
C SER A 380 2.80 12.39 2.00
N VAL A 381 2.34 12.88 0.85
CA VAL A 381 2.47 14.28 0.44
C VAL A 381 1.12 15.00 0.43
N SER A 382 1.16 16.33 0.46
CA SER A 382 -0.01 17.19 0.29
C SER A 382 -0.53 17.18 -1.16
N LEU A 383 -1.82 17.47 -1.35
CA LEU A 383 -2.39 17.66 -2.69
C LEU A 383 -1.92 18.98 -3.32
N ASN A 384 -1.76 20.03 -2.50
CA ASN A 384 -1.23 21.32 -2.93
C ASN A 384 0.32 21.35 -2.88
N LYS A 385 0.96 20.36 -3.50
CA LYS A 385 2.43 20.26 -3.60
C LYS A 385 2.94 21.28 -4.63
N TYR A 386 3.94 22.08 -4.28
CA TYR A 386 4.65 22.93 -5.25
C TYR A 386 5.44 22.06 -6.25
N ILE A 387 5.43 22.48 -7.52
CA ILE A 387 6.02 21.77 -8.65
C ILE A 387 6.72 22.81 -9.52
N GLU A 388 7.99 22.57 -9.84
CA GLU A 388 8.78 23.44 -10.70
C GLU A 388 9.40 22.68 -11.88
N HIS A 389 9.84 21.44 -11.65
CA HIS A 389 10.57 20.66 -12.65
C HIS A 389 9.65 19.72 -13.46
N PRO A 390 9.87 19.53 -14.77
CA PRO A 390 9.06 18.65 -15.62
C PRO A 390 8.93 17.21 -15.10
N GLU A 391 9.96 16.71 -14.44
CA GLU A 391 10.01 15.36 -13.85
C GLU A 391 9.04 15.23 -12.66
N GLU A 392 8.83 16.31 -11.91
CA GLU A 392 7.91 16.37 -10.78
C GLU A 392 6.43 16.37 -11.21
N VAL A 393 6.14 16.83 -12.44
CA VAL A 393 4.77 16.86 -12.98
C VAL A 393 4.16 15.47 -12.99
N PHE A 394 4.93 14.42 -13.30
CA PHE A 394 4.43 13.04 -13.25
C PHE A 394 4.01 12.59 -11.85
N SER A 395 4.51 13.21 -10.78
CA SER A 395 4.15 12.84 -9.40
C SER A 395 2.72 13.21 -9.00
N VAL A 396 2.05 14.13 -9.71
CA VAL A 396 0.61 14.43 -9.46
C VAL A 396 -0.36 13.59 -10.28
N PHE A 397 0.12 12.85 -11.28
CA PHE A 397 -0.64 11.81 -11.98
C PHE A 397 -0.68 10.49 -11.20
N ASP A 398 -0.03 10.43 -10.03
CA ASP A 398 -0.03 9.25 -9.19
C ASP A 398 -1.46 8.90 -8.70
N PHE A 399 -1.79 7.61 -8.75
CA PHE A 399 -3.12 7.12 -8.34
C PHE A 399 -3.47 7.52 -6.90
N GLY A 400 -2.50 7.56 -5.99
CA GLY A 400 -2.67 8.01 -4.61
C GLY A 400 -3.05 9.49 -4.52
N MET A 401 -2.51 10.37 -5.37
CA MET A 401 -2.91 11.79 -5.39
C MET A 401 -4.32 11.95 -5.93
N ILE A 402 -4.61 11.31 -7.07
CA ILE A 402 -5.92 11.40 -7.74
C ILE A 402 -7.04 10.85 -6.85
N SER A 403 -6.83 9.67 -6.26
CA SER A 403 -7.83 9.05 -5.37
C SER A 403 -8.03 9.81 -4.05
N ARG A 404 -7.02 10.54 -3.57
CA ARG A 404 -7.17 11.43 -2.40
C ARG A 404 -8.00 12.65 -2.77
N ALA A 405 -7.71 13.28 -3.91
CA ALA A 405 -8.47 14.42 -4.41
C ALA A 405 -9.96 14.08 -4.55
N ALA A 406 -10.29 12.93 -5.17
CA ALA A 406 -11.67 12.46 -5.31
C ALA A 406 -12.34 12.17 -3.96
N SER A 407 -11.61 11.62 -2.98
CA SER A 407 -12.12 11.34 -1.63
C SER A 407 -12.42 12.65 -0.86
N THR A 408 -11.54 13.64 -0.96
CA THR A 408 -11.75 14.98 -0.42
C THR A 408 -12.96 15.66 -1.06
N ILE A 409 -13.11 15.58 -2.39
CA ILE A 409 -14.26 16.17 -3.12
C ILE A 409 -15.59 15.53 -2.70
N ARG A 410 -15.64 14.19 -2.58
CA ARG A 410 -16.84 13.50 -2.06
C ARG A 410 -17.22 13.99 -0.66
N MET A 411 -16.23 14.11 0.23
CA MET A 411 -16.44 14.59 1.59
C MET A 411 -16.97 16.04 1.61
N ILE A 412 -16.55 16.88 0.67
CA ILE A 412 -17.07 18.25 0.51
C ILE A 412 -18.54 18.26 0.02
N GLU A 413 -18.94 17.36 -0.90
CA GLU A 413 -20.35 17.21 -1.28
C GLU A 413 -21.22 16.84 -0.07
N HIS A 414 -20.76 15.90 0.76
CA HIS A 414 -21.48 15.51 1.98
C HIS A 414 -21.48 16.60 3.06
N PHE A 415 -20.40 17.38 3.19
CA PHE A 415 -20.26 18.48 4.13
C PHE A 415 -21.14 19.70 3.80
N LEU A 416 -21.23 20.07 2.52
CA LEU A 416 -22.08 21.17 2.05
C LEU A 416 -23.54 20.77 1.83
N GLY A 417 -23.80 19.48 1.61
CA GLY A 417 -25.04 19.01 1.03
C GLY A 417 -25.04 19.13 -0.49
N LYS A 418 -25.65 18.13 -1.14
CA LYS A 418 -25.58 17.92 -2.59
C LYS A 418 -26.06 19.12 -3.41
N ASP A 419 -27.19 19.72 -3.05
CA ASP A 419 -27.80 20.80 -3.82
C ASP A 419 -26.92 22.07 -3.78
N THR A 420 -26.42 22.43 -2.59
CA THR A 420 -25.51 23.55 -2.39
C THR A 420 -24.15 23.33 -3.06
N PHE A 421 -23.59 22.12 -2.98
CA PHE A 421 -22.38 21.75 -3.70
C PHE A 421 -22.56 21.88 -5.22
N GLN A 422 -23.64 21.32 -5.78
CA GLN A 422 -23.97 21.45 -7.21
C GLN A 422 -24.15 22.91 -7.63
N LYS A 423 -24.83 23.72 -6.81
CA LYS A 423 -25.03 25.16 -7.02
C LYS A 423 -23.70 25.93 -7.04
N GLY A 424 -22.80 25.64 -6.10
CA GLY A 424 -21.47 26.24 -6.05
C GLY A 424 -20.59 25.84 -7.25
N LEU A 425 -20.66 24.59 -7.70
CA LEU A 425 -20.00 24.16 -8.94
C LEU A 425 -20.58 24.85 -10.19
N GLN A 426 -21.88 25.10 -10.24
CA GLN A 426 -22.49 25.87 -11.33
C GLN A 426 -22.03 27.33 -11.35
N LYS A 427 -21.86 27.96 -10.18
CA LYS A 427 -21.25 29.30 -10.07
C LYS A 427 -19.79 29.27 -10.56
N TYR A 428 -18.98 28.34 -10.05
CA TYR A 428 -17.57 28.17 -10.41
C TYR A 428 -17.36 27.96 -11.91
N LEU A 429 -18.07 27.01 -12.52
CA LEU A 429 -17.96 26.74 -13.96
C LEU A 429 -18.40 27.93 -14.81
N LYS A 430 -19.36 28.75 -14.34
CA LYS A 430 -19.85 29.94 -15.04
C LYS A 430 -18.93 31.15 -14.90
N GLU A 431 -18.27 31.32 -13.74
CA GLU A 431 -17.28 32.37 -13.53
C GLU A 431 -15.97 32.06 -14.28
N MET A 432 -15.49 30.82 -14.17
CA MET A 432 -14.16 30.39 -14.64
C MET A 432 -14.14 29.80 -16.06
N GLN A 433 -15.26 29.78 -16.78
CA GLN A 433 -15.31 29.30 -18.17
C GLN A 433 -14.29 30.04 -19.06
N HIS A 434 -13.51 29.25 -19.81
CA HIS A 434 -12.42 29.72 -20.68
C HIS A 434 -11.27 30.44 -19.94
N LEU A 435 -11.18 30.29 -18.62
CA LEU A 435 -10.10 30.81 -17.79
C LEU A 435 -9.31 29.66 -17.13
N ALA A 436 -8.17 30.01 -16.53
CA ALA A 436 -7.40 29.12 -15.67
C ALA A 436 -7.72 29.44 -14.21
N ALA A 437 -8.04 28.41 -13.42
CA ALA A 437 -8.46 28.52 -12.03
C ALA A 437 -7.34 28.10 -11.05
N GLU A 438 -7.31 28.78 -9.90
CA GLU A 438 -6.65 28.28 -8.69
C GLU A 438 -7.72 27.70 -7.75
N ALA A 439 -7.28 26.90 -6.77
CA ALA A 439 -8.22 26.29 -5.82
C ALA A 439 -9.05 27.32 -5.01
N LYS A 440 -8.50 28.52 -4.74
CA LYS A 440 -9.22 29.64 -4.12
C LYS A 440 -10.48 30.08 -4.88
N ASP A 441 -10.50 29.92 -6.21
CA ASP A 441 -11.66 30.26 -7.04
C ASP A 441 -12.81 29.28 -6.82
N LEU A 442 -12.49 28.00 -6.62
CA LEU A 442 -13.46 26.99 -6.20
C LEU A 442 -14.01 27.32 -4.80
N TYR A 443 -13.15 27.67 -3.83
CA TYR A 443 -13.59 27.94 -2.46
C TYR A 443 -14.54 29.14 -2.41
N ARG A 444 -14.23 30.22 -3.14
CA ARG A 444 -15.09 31.41 -3.25
C ARG A 444 -16.51 31.05 -3.73
N ASN A 445 -16.60 30.27 -4.80
CA ASN A 445 -17.89 29.89 -5.40
C ASN A 445 -18.69 28.89 -4.54
N LEU A 446 -18.01 27.96 -3.86
CA LEU A 446 -18.65 27.05 -2.92
C LEU A 446 -19.13 27.79 -1.66
N GLN A 447 -18.33 28.73 -1.13
CA GLN A 447 -18.73 29.58 0.01
C GLN A 447 -19.95 30.44 -0.35
N GLU A 448 -19.96 31.09 -1.52
CA GLU A 448 -21.10 31.90 -1.96
C GLU A 448 -22.40 31.08 -2.06
N ALA A 449 -22.32 29.82 -2.48
CA ALA A 449 -23.47 28.92 -2.46
C ALA A 449 -23.87 28.52 -1.02
N ALA A 450 -22.90 28.22 -0.16
CA ALA A 450 -23.11 27.85 1.24
C ALA A 450 -23.75 28.97 2.07
N ASP A 451 -23.32 30.21 1.85
CA ASP A 451 -23.86 31.41 2.50
C ASP A 451 -25.30 31.68 2.06
N GLU A 452 -25.61 31.51 0.77
CA GLU A 452 -26.96 31.70 0.22
C GLU A 452 -27.95 30.62 0.67
N ASP A 453 -27.50 29.38 0.88
CA ASP A 453 -28.35 28.26 1.31
C ASP A 453 -28.35 28.06 2.85
N HIS A 454 -27.52 28.81 3.58
CA HIS A 454 -27.24 28.64 5.01
C HIS A 454 -26.85 27.19 5.38
N SER A 455 -26.04 26.55 4.54
CA SER A 455 -25.69 25.13 4.69
C SER A 455 -24.67 24.86 5.80
N LEU A 456 -23.94 25.88 6.25
CA LEU A 456 -22.86 25.80 7.24
C LEU A 456 -23.10 26.76 8.43
N PRO A 457 -22.55 26.48 9.62
CA PRO A 457 -22.46 27.44 10.72
C PRO A 457 -21.69 28.71 10.32
N GLU A 458 -22.09 29.88 10.86
CA GLU A 458 -21.50 31.19 10.52
C GLU A 458 -19.98 31.30 10.80
N ASP A 459 -19.45 30.48 11.71
CA ASP A 459 -18.02 30.43 12.07
C ASP A 459 -17.20 29.44 11.22
N VAL A 460 -17.84 28.64 10.36
CA VAL A 460 -17.18 27.61 9.54
C VAL A 460 -17.08 28.06 8.09
N LYS A 461 -15.86 28.29 7.61
CA LYS A 461 -15.60 28.61 6.20
C LYS A 461 -15.21 27.39 5.40
N VAL A 462 -15.68 27.35 4.15
CA VAL A 462 -15.34 26.35 3.14
C VAL A 462 -13.83 26.31 2.90
N GLU A 463 -13.17 27.48 2.79
CA GLU A 463 -11.73 27.59 2.57
C GLU A 463 -10.92 26.98 3.73
N ASP A 464 -11.24 27.31 4.99
CA ASP A 464 -10.52 26.80 6.16
C ASP A 464 -10.60 25.27 6.27
N VAL A 465 -11.77 24.70 5.95
CA VAL A 465 -11.96 23.24 5.89
C VAL A 465 -11.14 22.64 4.74
N LEU A 466 -11.30 23.14 3.51
CA LEU A 466 -10.62 22.60 2.33
C LEU A 466 -9.09 22.66 2.44
N GLN A 467 -8.53 23.80 2.82
CA GLN A 467 -7.08 23.98 3.02
C GLN A 467 -6.53 22.92 3.99
N SER A 468 -7.23 22.67 5.11
CA SER A 468 -6.79 21.68 6.09
C SER A 468 -6.63 20.25 5.52
N TRP A 469 -7.38 19.90 4.48
CA TRP A 469 -7.37 18.58 3.82
C TRP A 469 -6.47 18.48 2.59
N ILE A 470 -6.08 19.59 1.95
CA ILE A 470 -5.22 19.57 0.76
C ILE A 470 -3.77 19.96 1.05
N ASP A 471 -3.52 20.83 2.04
CA ASP A 471 -2.18 21.39 2.31
C ASP A 471 -1.36 20.48 3.23
N GLN A 472 -2.00 19.56 3.95
CA GLN A 472 -1.35 18.66 4.91
C GLN A 472 -1.15 17.25 4.32
N PRO A 473 -0.07 16.53 4.67
CA PRO A 473 0.10 15.13 4.30
C PRO A 473 -0.70 14.18 5.22
N GLY A 474 -1.13 13.03 4.69
CA GLY A 474 -1.90 12.03 5.41
C GLY A 474 -3.35 12.41 5.72
N TYR A 475 -3.93 11.73 6.71
CA TYR A 475 -5.32 11.91 7.19
C TYR A 475 -5.41 11.58 8.70
N PRO A 476 -6.50 11.98 9.39
CA PRO A 476 -6.63 11.73 10.83
C PRO A 476 -7.17 10.32 11.15
N LEU A 477 -6.74 9.79 12.29
CA LEU A 477 -7.47 8.83 13.10
C LEU A 477 -8.35 9.58 14.08
N LEU A 478 -9.64 9.26 14.09
CA LEU A 478 -10.60 9.71 15.09
C LEU A 478 -10.69 8.65 16.20
N THR A 479 -10.28 8.96 17.43
CA THR A 479 -10.42 8.05 18.58
C THR A 479 -11.64 8.47 19.42
N VAL A 480 -12.60 7.56 19.51
CA VAL A 480 -13.89 7.73 20.18
C VAL A 480 -13.88 6.96 21.49
N ILE A 481 -13.98 7.67 22.62
CA ILE A 481 -13.95 7.11 23.98
C ILE A 481 -15.28 7.43 24.66
N ARG A 482 -16.04 6.39 25.02
CA ARG A 482 -17.32 6.54 25.71
C ARG A 482 -17.15 6.47 27.21
N ASN A 483 -17.80 7.38 27.93
CA ASN A 483 -18.07 7.25 29.35
C ASN A 483 -19.44 6.58 29.54
N TYR A 484 -19.42 5.29 29.86
CA TYR A 484 -20.62 4.47 30.03
C TYR A 484 -21.43 4.80 31.30
N GLU A 485 -20.89 5.59 32.23
CA GLU A 485 -21.60 6.08 33.42
C GLU A 485 -22.28 7.43 33.19
N SER A 486 -21.61 8.37 32.51
CA SER A 486 -22.15 9.72 32.23
C SER A 486 -22.87 9.84 30.88
N ASN A 487 -22.80 8.81 30.02
CA ASN A 487 -23.19 8.81 28.61
C ASN A 487 -22.49 9.91 27.76
N GLU A 488 -21.37 10.47 28.22
CA GLU A 488 -20.55 11.39 27.42
C GLU A 488 -19.66 10.62 26.43
N ILE A 489 -19.34 11.23 25.29
CA ILE A 489 -18.42 10.68 24.30
C ILE A 489 -17.31 11.71 24.06
N VAL A 490 -16.07 11.33 24.37
CA VAL A 490 -14.88 12.13 24.07
C VAL A 490 -14.31 11.68 22.74
N VAL A 491 -14.05 12.64 21.86
CA VAL A 491 -13.54 12.40 20.51
C VAL A 491 -12.24 13.16 20.34
N ASN A 492 -11.15 12.45 20.09
CA ASN A 492 -9.82 13.02 19.85
C ASN A 492 -9.38 12.72 18.40
N GLN A 493 -8.59 13.60 17.79
CA GLN A 493 -7.99 13.38 16.48
C GLN A 493 -6.46 13.39 16.54
N GLN A 494 -5.82 12.53 15.77
CA GLN A 494 -4.36 12.54 15.54
C GLN A 494 -4.08 12.08 14.11
N ARG A 495 -2.89 12.35 13.52
CA ARG A 495 -2.55 11.77 12.21
C ARG A 495 -2.48 10.25 12.31
N PHE A 496 -3.13 9.52 11.41
CA PHE A 496 -2.96 8.07 11.34
C PHE A 496 -1.63 7.72 10.65
N LEU A 497 -0.88 6.78 11.23
CA LEU A 497 0.31 6.20 10.63
C LEU A 497 0.22 4.66 10.69
N SER A 498 0.63 4.00 9.62
CA SER A 498 0.70 2.54 9.51
C SER A 498 2.10 2.04 9.84
N SER A 499 2.27 1.24 10.89
CA SER A 499 3.55 0.66 11.30
C SER A 499 3.80 -0.70 10.66
N ARG A 500 3.61 -0.83 9.33
CA ARG A 500 3.92 -2.07 8.61
C ARG A 500 5.43 -2.33 8.53
N GLY A 501 5.95 -2.87 9.63
CA GLY A 501 7.20 -3.61 9.76
C GLY A 501 6.96 -4.73 10.78
N GLU A 502 7.27 -5.96 10.40
CA GLU A 502 7.32 -7.19 11.22
C GLU A 502 6.33 -7.33 12.38
N VAL A 503 5.21 -8.02 12.13
CA VAL A 503 4.32 -8.53 13.19
C VAL A 503 4.89 -9.83 13.75
N ASP A 504 5.62 -9.75 14.86
CA ASP A 504 6.02 -10.92 15.65
C ASP A 504 4.79 -11.50 16.40
N THR A 505 4.53 -12.79 16.28
CA THR A 505 3.36 -13.45 16.90
C THR A 505 3.63 -14.88 17.38
N GLU A 506 4.14 -15.03 18.60
CA GLU A 506 4.01 -16.28 19.36
C GLU A 506 2.54 -16.52 19.78
N GLY A 507 1.99 -17.73 19.57
CA GLY A 507 0.69 -18.10 20.17
C GLY A 507 0.02 -19.37 19.63
N HIS A 508 0.04 -20.45 20.41
CA HIS A 508 -0.64 -21.72 20.07
C HIS A 508 -2.18 -21.69 20.26
N LEU A 509 -2.93 -22.51 19.49
CA LEU A 509 -3.89 -23.55 19.98
C LEU A 509 -4.60 -24.31 18.83
N THR A 510 -5.21 -25.46 19.13
CA THR A 510 -5.47 -26.57 18.19
C THR A 510 -6.90 -27.17 18.22
N VAL A 511 -7.32 -27.83 17.11
CA VAL A 511 -8.32 -28.96 17.03
C VAL A 511 -9.80 -28.59 17.38
N ASP A 512 -10.89 -28.91 16.65
CA ASP A 512 -11.26 -29.86 15.58
C ASP A 512 -12.57 -29.41 14.87
N LEU A 513 -12.75 -29.64 13.54
CA LEU A 513 -14.03 -29.91 12.80
C LEU A 513 -13.89 -29.66 11.27
N PHE A 514 -13.89 -30.70 10.43
CA PHE A 514 -13.64 -30.56 8.97
C PHE A 514 -14.40 -31.60 8.11
N ARG A 515 -15.75 -31.66 8.17
CA ARG A 515 -16.51 -32.79 7.57
C ARG A 515 -17.66 -32.47 6.60
N LYS A 516 -17.86 -31.23 6.12
CA LYS A 516 -19.12 -30.83 5.44
C LYS A 516 -19.06 -29.74 4.34
N LEU A 517 -17.97 -29.59 3.58
CA LEU A 517 -17.97 -28.68 2.41
C LEU A 517 -17.83 -29.45 1.10
N ASP A 518 -18.83 -29.31 0.23
CA ASP A 518 -19.01 -30.06 -1.01
C ASP A 518 -18.93 -29.10 -2.21
N VAL A 519 -18.06 -29.40 -3.18
CA VAL A 519 -17.57 -28.44 -4.19
C VAL A 519 -18.06 -28.81 -5.61
N PHE A 520 -18.98 -29.78 -5.71
CA PHE A 520 -19.41 -30.37 -6.98
C PHE A 520 -20.89 -30.16 -7.29
N GLU A 521 -21.32 -28.93 -7.58
CA GLU A 521 -22.54 -28.68 -8.35
C GLU A 521 -22.21 -28.07 -9.71
N ASN A 522 -22.56 -28.81 -10.78
CA ASN A 522 -22.54 -28.32 -12.15
C ASN A 522 -23.62 -27.25 -12.30
N VAL A 523 -23.22 -26.04 -12.71
CA VAL A 523 -24.14 -24.92 -12.91
C VAL A 523 -24.74 -25.00 -14.32
N ASN A 524 -26.03 -25.29 -14.40
CA ASN A 524 -26.82 -25.07 -15.62
C ASN A 524 -27.05 -23.55 -15.82
N ASP A 525 -27.32 -23.13 -17.06
CA ASP A 525 -27.29 -21.74 -17.56
C ASP A 525 -28.29 -20.70 -16.96
N GLU A 526 -28.86 -20.95 -15.76
CA GLU A 526 -29.87 -20.09 -15.13
C GLU A 526 -29.39 -19.37 -13.85
N GLU A 527 -28.15 -19.58 -13.41
CA GLU A 527 -27.57 -18.93 -12.21
C GLU A 527 -26.93 -17.54 -12.52
N SER A 528 -26.66 -16.72 -11.50
CA SER A 528 -26.87 -15.27 -11.65
C SER A 528 -25.84 -14.32 -10.98
N ALA A 529 -25.69 -13.12 -11.55
CA ALA A 529 -24.48 -12.30 -11.66
C ALA A 529 -23.87 -11.64 -10.39
N ARG A 530 -24.37 -11.90 -9.17
CA ARG A 530 -23.68 -11.47 -7.93
C ARG A 530 -22.76 -12.56 -7.39
N ILE A 531 -23.14 -13.84 -7.54
CA ILE A 531 -22.25 -15.00 -7.41
C ILE A 531 -21.01 -14.81 -8.30
N THR A 532 -21.15 -14.23 -9.49
CA THR A 532 -20.07 -13.99 -10.46
C THR A 532 -18.87 -13.20 -9.91
N PHE A 533 -19.09 -12.26 -8.97
CA PHE A 533 -18.01 -11.46 -8.38
C PHE A 533 -17.49 -12.05 -7.06
N LEU A 534 -18.36 -12.68 -6.26
CA LEU A 534 -17.98 -13.24 -4.97
C LEU A 534 -17.34 -14.64 -5.09
N ARG A 535 -17.79 -15.47 -6.04
CA ARG A 535 -17.27 -16.83 -6.27
C ARG A 535 -15.76 -16.85 -6.57
N PRO A 536 -15.18 -15.97 -7.42
CA PRO A 536 -13.73 -15.90 -7.62
C PRO A 536 -12.96 -15.54 -6.34
N ILE A 537 -13.48 -14.64 -5.50
CA ILE A 537 -12.86 -14.29 -4.21
C ILE A 537 -12.84 -15.49 -3.27
N ILE A 538 -13.97 -16.19 -3.12
CA ILE A 538 -14.09 -17.39 -2.28
C ILE A 538 -13.17 -18.51 -2.79
N VAL A 539 -13.13 -18.74 -4.11
CA VAL A 539 -12.26 -19.75 -4.72
C VAL A 539 -10.78 -19.42 -4.52
N ASP A 540 -10.38 -18.15 -4.72
CA ASP A 540 -8.99 -17.72 -4.48
C ASP A 540 -8.59 -17.93 -3.02
N LEU A 541 -9.43 -17.47 -2.08
CA LEU A 541 -9.21 -17.62 -0.65
C LEU A 541 -9.12 -19.10 -0.23
N ALA A 542 -10.09 -19.92 -0.63
CA ALA A 542 -10.15 -21.35 -0.29
C ALA A 542 -8.96 -22.13 -0.86
N CYS A 543 -8.57 -21.86 -2.12
CA CYS A 543 -7.41 -22.51 -2.72
C CYS A 543 -6.08 -22.01 -2.11
N ARG A 544 -5.95 -20.72 -1.76
CA ARG A 544 -4.79 -20.19 -1.01
C ARG A 544 -4.67 -20.77 0.40
N SER A 545 -5.79 -21.07 1.05
CA SER A 545 -5.87 -21.79 2.34
C SER A 545 -5.38 -23.24 2.28
N GLY A 546 -5.04 -23.77 1.09
CA GLY A 546 -4.72 -25.18 0.91
C GLY A 546 -5.92 -26.11 0.90
N LEU A 547 -7.16 -25.61 0.71
CA LEU A 547 -8.35 -26.47 0.70
C LEU A 547 -8.26 -27.50 -0.44
N GLY A 548 -7.98 -28.76 -0.08
CA GLY A 548 -7.68 -29.82 -1.04
C GLY A 548 -8.78 -30.06 -2.08
N ILE A 549 -10.03 -29.77 -1.76
CA ILE A 549 -11.15 -29.88 -2.71
C ILE A 549 -11.11 -28.73 -3.73
N CYS A 550 -10.83 -27.48 -3.32
CA CYS A 550 -10.65 -26.35 -4.23
C CYS A 550 -9.46 -26.60 -5.18
N LEU A 551 -8.32 -27.01 -4.62
CA LEU A 551 -7.10 -27.34 -5.38
C LEU A 551 -7.33 -28.50 -6.36
N THR A 552 -8.11 -29.51 -5.96
CA THR A 552 -8.45 -30.63 -6.85
C THR A 552 -9.41 -30.19 -7.96
N ALA A 553 -10.48 -29.46 -7.64
CA ALA A 553 -11.49 -29.02 -8.60
C ALA A 553 -10.88 -28.08 -9.66
N THR A 554 -10.15 -27.05 -9.24
CA THR A 554 -9.45 -26.11 -10.15
C THR A 554 -8.45 -26.84 -11.05
N ARG A 555 -7.62 -27.72 -10.50
CA ARG A 555 -6.68 -28.54 -11.30
C ARG A 555 -7.40 -29.45 -12.30
N VAL A 556 -8.51 -30.07 -11.92
CA VAL A 556 -9.30 -30.95 -12.81
C VAL A 556 -9.92 -30.14 -13.96
N LEU A 557 -10.49 -28.96 -13.69
CA LEU A 557 -11.05 -28.09 -14.74
C LEU A 557 -9.99 -27.67 -15.75
N VAL A 558 -8.85 -27.15 -15.28
CA VAL A 558 -7.75 -26.68 -16.13
C VAL A 558 -7.11 -27.83 -16.93
N MET A 559 -6.91 -28.99 -16.31
CA MET A 559 -6.38 -30.18 -17.00
C MET A 559 -7.37 -30.76 -18.03
N ALA A 560 -8.67 -30.80 -17.71
CA ALA A 560 -9.68 -31.29 -18.64
C ALA A 560 -9.87 -30.35 -19.85
N GLU A 561 -9.76 -29.03 -19.65
CA GLU A 561 -9.77 -28.05 -20.73
C GLU A 561 -8.55 -28.22 -21.65
N ALA A 562 -7.35 -28.40 -21.09
CA ALA A 562 -6.14 -28.69 -21.88
C ALA A 562 -6.20 -30.02 -22.66
N LEU A 563 -6.90 -31.04 -22.13
CA LEU A 563 -7.05 -32.34 -22.79
C LEU A 563 -8.14 -32.35 -23.88
N THR A 564 -9.22 -31.59 -23.70
CA THR A 564 -10.39 -31.60 -24.60
C THR A 564 -10.36 -30.47 -25.64
N GLY A 565 -9.64 -29.38 -25.36
CA GLY A 565 -9.72 -28.14 -26.12
C GLY A 565 -11.06 -27.40 -25.94
N GLN A 566 -11.95 -27.88 -25.07
CA GLN A 566 -13.23 -27.25 -24.76
C GLN A 566 -13.09 -26.40 -23.50
N ARG A 567 -13.68 -25.21 -23.50
CA ARG A 567 -13.67 -24.35 -22.32
C ARG A 567 -14.52 -24.94 -21.21
N LEU A 568 -13.90 -25.21 -20.06
CA LEU A 568 -14.54 -25.73 -18.85
C LEU A 568 -14.37 -24.78 -17.66
N VAL A 569 -13.36 -23.90 -17.70
CA VAL A 569 -13.20 -22.84 -16.71
C VAL A 569 -14.28 -21.75 -16.93
N PRO A 570 -15.00 -21.30 -15.88
CA PRO A 570 -15.99 -20.22 -15.95
C PRO A 570 -15.49 -18.98 -16.69
N GLN A 571 -16.39 -18.18 -17.28
CA GLN A 571 -15.96 -17.06 -18.12
C GLN A 571 -15.40 -15.89 -17.31
N GLU A 572 -15.90 -15.70 -16.10
CA GLU A 572 -15.67 -14.52 -15.27
C GLU A 572 -14.56 -14.74 -14.25
N GLN A 573 -13.59 -13.82 -14.25
CA GLN A 573 -12.32 -13.94 -13.50
C GLN A 573 -11.67 -15.33 -13.60
N SER A 574 -11.64 -15.88 -14.83
CA SER A 574 -11.04 -17.19 -15.08
C SER A 574 -9.57 -17.28 -14.67
N SER A 575 -8.87 -16.14 -14.56
CA SER A 575 -7.52 -16.04 -14.01
C SER A 575 -7.36 -16.73 -12.65
N VAL A 576 -8.33 -16.66 -11.74
CA VAL A 576 -8.26 -17.33 -10.42
C VAL A 576 -8.21 -18.86 -10.59
N TYR A 577 -9.14 -19.40 -11.38
CA TYR A 577 -9.24 -20.84 -11.62
C TYR A 577 -8.03 -21.37 -12.40
N TYR A 578 -7.58 -20.63 -13.43
CA TYR A 578 -6.36 -20.95 -14.16
C TYR A 578 -5.13 -20.89 -13.25
N CYS A 579 -4.99 -19.86 -12.42
CA CYS A 579 -3.86 -19.71 -11.51
C CYS A 579 -3.73 -20.91 -10.56
N HIS A 580 -4.80 -21.25 -9.83
CA HIS A 580 -4.79 -22.38 -8.89
C HIS A 580 -4.69 -23.74 -9.58
N GLY A 581 -5.35 -23.91 -10.72
CA GLY A 581 -5.26 -25.16 -11.50
C GLY A 581 -3.90 -25.36 -12.17
N LEU A 582 -3.22 -24.28 -12.60
CA LEU A 582 -1.87 -24.30 -13.16
C LEU A 582 -0.80 -24.49 -12.09
N LYS A 583 -0.98 -23.95 -10.86
CA LYS A 583 0.05 -23.96 -9.80
C LYS A 583 0.78 -25.30 -9.67
N ASN A 584 0.02 -26.39 -9.59
CA ASN A 584 0.53 -27.77 -9.50
C ASN A 584 0.16 -28.63 -10.73
N ALA A 585 0.04 -28.01 -11.90
CA ALA A 585 -0.19 -28.72 -13.16
C ALA A 585 1.07 -29.46 -13.66
N ASN A 586 0.89 -30.37 -14.61
CA ASN A 586 2.00 -30.94 -15.36
C ASN A 586 2.46 -29.98 -16.48
N TRP A 587 3.69 -30.20 -16.96
CA TRP A 587 4.30 -29.40 -18.03
C TRP A 587 3.45 -29.34 -19.29
N GLN A 588 2.79 -30.43 -19.67
CA GLN A 588 1.96 -30.49 -20.88
C GLN A 588 0.73 -29.57 -20.78
N THR A 589 0.12 -29.49 -19.60
CA THR A 589 -1.03 -28.60 -19.31
C THR A 589 -0.58 -27.14 -19.33
N TYR A 590 0.56 -26.83 -18.70
CA TYR A 590 1.14 -25.49 -18.75
C TYR A 590 1.46 -25.04 -20.19
N LEU A 591 2.16 -25.89 -20.94
CA LEU A 591 2.54 -25.63 -22.32
C LEU A 591 1.33 -25.46 -23.25
N TYR A 592 0.22 -26.16 -22.99
CA TYR A 592 -1.04 -25.93 -23.70
C TYR A 592 -1.55 -24.49 -23.52
N PHE A 593 -1.63 -23.99 -22.28
CA PHE A 593 -2.13 -22.63 -22.04
C PHE A 593 -1.15 -21.53 -22.47
N TRP A 594 0.16 -21.77 -22.36
CA TRP A 594 1.19 -20.92 -22.96
C TRP A 594 1.01 -20.81 -24.48
N ASN A 595 0.88 -21.94 -25.17
CA ASN A 595 0.66 -21.97 -26.62
C ASN A 595 -0.69 -21.37 -27.02
N ARG A 596 -1.72 -21.54 -26.18
CA ARG A 596 -3.03 -20.92 -26.42
C ARG A 596 -2.96 -19.39 -26.34
N LEU A 597 -2.19 -18.80 -25.40
CA LEU A 597 -2.02 -17.35 -25.31
C LEU A 597 -1.54 -16.73 -26.65
N HIS A 598 -0.60 -17.37 -27.33
CA HIS A 598 -0.12 -16.95 -28.66
C HIS A 598 -1.22 -16.96 -29.73
N SER A 599 -2.16 -17.89 -29.65
CA SER A 599 -3.26 -18.05 -30.62
C SER A 599 -4.49 -17.17 -30.35
N LEU A 600 -4.60 -16.56 -29.16
CA LEU A 600 -5.77 -15.80 -28.75
C LEU A 600 -5.78 -14.37 -29.32
N THR A 601 -6.88 -14.01 -29.96
CA THR A 601 -7.22 -12.66 -30.44
C THR A 601 -8.20 -11.90 -29.53
N ASN A 602 -8.70 -12.54 -28.47
CA ASN A 602 -9.62 -11.92 -27.51
C ASN A 602 -8.83 -11.38 -26.31
N ASP A 603 -8.73 -10.06 -26.20
CA ASP A 603 -7.95 -9.37 -25.15
C ASP A 603 -8.35 -9.78 -23.73
N GLN A 604 -9.63 -10.08 -23.48
CA GLN A 604 -10.10 -10.52 -22.15
C GLN A 604 -9.60 -11.94 -21.83
N GLU A 605 -9.66 -12.88 -22.79
CA GLU A 605 -9.10 -14.22 -22.59
C GLU A 605 -7.57 -14.19 -22.47
N ARG A 606 -6.90 -13.35 -23.26
CA ARG A 606 -5.45 -13.11 -23.15
C ARG A 606 -5.09 -12.64 -21.75
N HIS A 607 -5.72 -11.58 -21.25
CA HIS A 607 -5.49 -11.02 -19.92
C HIS A 607 -5.68 -12.06 -18.81
N HIS A 608 -6.69 -12.93 -18.92
CA HIS A 608 -6.91 -13.98 -17.93
C HIS A 608 -5.81 -15.06 -17.90
N LEU A 609 -5.22 -15.41 -19.05
CA LEU A 609 -4.09 -16.35 -19.10
C LEU A 609 -2.76 -15.69 -18.68
N VAL A 610 -2.52 -14.45 -19.14
CA VAL A 610 -1.40 -13.58 -18.74
C VAL A 610 -1.28 -13.51 -17.21
N ASN A 611 -2.39 -13.29 -16.50
CA ASN A 611 -2.43 -13.22 -15.04
C ASN A 611 -2.30 -14.58 -14.31
N ALA A 612 -2.30 -15.71 -15.04
CA ALA A 612 -2.38 -17.06 -14.46
C ALA A 612 -1.15 -17.93 -14.77
N LEU A 613 -0.47 -17.71 -15.90
CA LEU A 613 0.73 -18.49 -16.29
C LEU A 613 1.87 -18.32 -15.27
N SER A 614 2.00 -17.14 -14.67
CA SER A 614 2.97 -16.84 -13.60
C SER A 614 2.70 -17.60 -12.29
N CYS A 615 1.54 -18.22 -12.11
CA CYS A 615 1.23 -19.03 -10.92
C CYS A 615 1.85 -20.43 -10.94
N TYR A 616 2.42 -20.87 -12.07
CA TYR A 616 3.02 -22.20 -12.22
C TYR A 616 4.21 -22.39 -11.27
N GLN A 617 4.32 -23.55 -10.62
CA GLN A 617 5.36 -23.83 -9.60
C GLN A 617 6.82 -23.74 -10.09
N SER A 618 7.08 -23.87 -11.39
CA SER A 618 8.45 -23.89 -11.93
C SER A 618 9.01 -22.48 -12.08
N SER A 619 9.89 -22.07 -11.16
CA SER A 619 10.58 -20.79 -11.21
C SER A 619 11.33 -20.56 -12.54
N SER A 620 11.95 -21.60 -13.11
CA SER A 620 12.59 -21.51 -14.43
C SER A 620 11.59 -21.19 -15.54
N SER A 621 10.40 -21.79 -15.52
CA SER A 621 9.37 -21.53 -16.54
C SER A 621 8.72 -20.14 -16.39
N VAL A 622 8.69 -19.60 -15.17
CA VAL A 622 8.28 -18.21 -14.92
C VAL A 622 9.38 -17.22 -15.33
N TYR A 623 10.66 -17.58 -15.16
CA TYR A 623 11.79 -16.82 -15.73
C TYR A 623 11.72 -16.78 -17.27
N ASP A 624 11.50 -17.93 -17.91
CA ASP A 624 11.32 -18.03 -19.36
C ASP A 624 10.11 -17.20 -19.84
N LEU A 625 9.03 -17.10 -19.04
CA LEU A 625 7.87 -16.24 -19.33
C LEU A 625 8.26 -14.77 -19.35
N LEU A 626 8.97 -14.30 -18.32
CA LEU A 626 9.46 -12.93 -18.24
C LEU A 626 10.40 -12.61 -19.40
N LEU A 627 11.37 -13.48 -19.67
CA LEU A 627 12.34 -13.35 -20.76
C LEU A 627 11.66 -13.28 -22.14
N THR A 628 10.76 -14.22 -22.44
CA THR A 628 10.02 -14.29 -23.72
C THR A 628 9.09 -13.10 -23.92
N THR A 629 8.49 -12.59 -22.85
CA THR A 629 7.50 -11.49 -22.94
C THR A 629 8.14 -10.11 -22.86
N SER A 630 9.34 -9.98 -22.31
CA SER A 630 9.97 -8.69 -22.01
C SER A 630 11.25 -8.40 -22.78
N VAL A 631 12.03 -9.41 -23.15
CA VAL A 631 13.40 -9.24 -23.70
C VAL A 631 13.52 -9.80 -25.10
N ILE A 632 12.95 -10.99 -25.36
CA ILE A 632 13.06 -11.64 -26.66
C ILE A 632 12.08 -10.98 -27.65
N ASP A 633 12.61 -10.22 -28.60
CA ASP A 633 11.83 -9.61 -29.68
C ASP A 633 11.49 -10.65 -30.76
N THR A 634 10.47 -11.47 -30.49
CA THR A 634 9.97 -12.46 -31.45
C THR A 634 9.19 -11.78 -32.57
N ILE A 635 9.75 -11.79 -33.79
CA ILE A 635 9.20 -11.17 -35.02
C ILE A 635 7.73 -11.50 -35.30
N GLU A 636 7.23 -12.64 -34.80
CA GLU A 636 5.86 -13.11 -35.06
C GLU A 636 4.80 -12.59 -34.06
N ILE A 637 5.18 -12.14 -32.85
CA ILE A 637 4.22 -11.84 -31.76
C ILE A 637 4.68 -10.64 -30.92
N VAL A 638 3.88 -9.57 -30.90
CA VAL A 638 4.12 -8.36 -30.10
C VAL A 638 3.21 -8.36 -28.86
N TYR A 639 3.79 -8.63 -27.68
CA TYR A 639 3.09 -8.44 -26.40
C TYR A 639 2.90 -6.95 -26.08
N GLY A 640 1.70 -6.59 -25.68
CA GLY A 640 1.38 -5.22 -25.26
C GLY A 640 2.01 -4.86 -23.91
N MET A 641 2.37 -3.59 -23.70
CA MET A 641 3.00 -3.10 -22.46
C MET A 641 2.21 -3.51 -21.19
N LEU A 642 0.87 -3.46 -21.25
CA LEU A 642 0.00 -3.87 -20.14
C LEU A 642 0.09 -5.38 -19.84
N GLU A 643 0.28 -6.24 -20.84
CA GLU A 643 0.45 -7.68 -20.64
C GLU A 643 1.78 -7.97 -19.95
N ARG A 644 2.85 -7.28 -20.36
CA ARG A 644 4.20 -7.41 -19.77
C ARG A 644 4.20 -7.01 -18.29
N PHE A 645 3.64 -5.85 -17.94
CA PHE A 645 3.46 -5.43 -16.53
C PHE A 645 2.55 -6.38 -15.73
N SER A 646 1.53 -6.98 -16.37
CA SER A 646 0.66 -7.97 -15.70
C SER A 646 1.40 -9.27 -15.38
N ILE A 647 2.26 -9.75 -16.28
CA ILE A 647 3.13 -10.92 -16.03
C ILE A 647 4.14 -10.63 -14.92
N LEU A 648 4.81 -9.48 -14.98
CA LEU A 648 5.78 -9.03 -13.97
C LEU A 648 5.16 -8.98 -12.56
N SER A 649 4.01 -8.30 -12.44
CA SER A 649 3.29 -8.16 -11.16
C SER A 649 2.73 -9.50 -10.65
N THR A 650 2.08 -10.28 -11.52
CA THR A 650 1.53 -11.58 -11.09
C THR A 650 2.61 -12.61 -10.72
N ALA A 651 3.84 -12.50 -11.24
CA ALA A 651 4.95 -13.37 -10.83
C ALA A 651 5.34 -13.15 -9.36
N PHE A 652 5.65 -11.91 -8.93
CA PHE A 652 6.00 -11.67 -7.53
C PHE A 652 4.81 -11.92 -6.58
N ARG A 653 3.58 -11.55 -6.98
CA ARG A 653 2.36 -11.80 -6.19
C ARG A 653 2.11 -13.27 -5.88
N ASN A 654 2.55 -14.18 -6.76
CA ASN A 654 2.32 -15.62 -6.62
C ASN A 654 3.54 -16.40 -6.09
N GLY A 655 4.51 -15.70 -5.50
CA GLY A 655 5.63 -16.31 -4.78
C GLY A 655 6.95 -16.40 -5.55
N HIS A 656 7.02 -15.83 -6.75
CA HIS A 656 8.25 -15.81 -7.57
C HIS A 656 9.01 -14.48 -7.44
N VAL A 657 8.96 -13.82 -6.27
CA VAL A 657 9.59 -12.51 -6.04
C VAL A 657 11.09 -12.51 -6.37
N ARG A 658 11.82 -13.54 -5.92
CA ARG A 658 13.24 -13.74 -6.22
C ARG A 658 13.52 -13.94 -7.72
N VAL A 659 12.61 -14.61 -8.44
CA VAL A 659 12.71 -14.79 -9.90
C VAL A 659 12.58 -13.44 -10.62
N VAL A 660 11.69 -12.58 -10.14
CA VAL A 660 11.52 -11.23 -10.68
C VAL A 660 12.72 -10.33 -10.37
N ILE A 661 13.25 -10.35 -9.14
CA ILE A 661 14.47 -9.60 -8.77
C ILE A 661 15.63 -10.00 -9.67
N ASN A 662 15.90 -11.30 -9.83
CA ASN A 662 16.96 -11.80 -10.71
C ASN A 662 16.74 -11.40 -12.18
N PHE A 663 15.53 -11.58 -12.71
CA PHE A 663 15.19 -11.17 -14.07
C PHE A 663 15.44 -9.66 -14.30
N LEU A 664 15.04 -8.80 -13.36
CA LEU A 664 15.25 -7.35 -13.45
C LEU A 664 16.72 -6.97 -13.32
N LYS A 665 17.51 -7.67 -12.50
CA LYS A 665 18.96 -7.49 -12.33
C LYS A 665 19.72 -7.88 -13.61
N ASP A 666 19.43 -9.07 -14.13
CA ASP A 666 20.10 -9.69 -15.28
C ASP A 666 19.77 -8.99 -16.61
N HIS A 667 18.58 -8.39 -16.75
CA HIS A 667 18.10 -7.79 -18.00
C HIS A 667 17.74 -6.29 -17.89
N HIS A 668 18.31 -5.56 -16.92
CA HIS A 668 17.96 -4.16 -16.63
C HIS A 668 17.97 -3.23 -17.86
N GLU A 669 18.95 -3.35 -18.77
CA GLU A 669 18.97 -2.54 -19.99
C GLU A 669 17.79 -2.79 -20.94
N ASP A 670 17.41 -4.07 -21.11
CA ASP A 670 16.33 -4.45 -22.02
C ASP A 670 14.97 -4.18 -21.40
N VAL A 671 14.86 -4.35 -20.08
CA VAL A 671 13.73 -3.88 -19.27
C VAL A 671 13.56 -2.37 -19.41
N ALA A 672 14.65 -1.59 -19.37
CA ALA A 672 14.60 -0.12 -19.57
C ALA A 672 13.99 0.26 -20.92
N LYS A 673 14.37 -0.45 -21.99
CA LYS A 673 13.88 -0.22 -23.36
C LYS A 673 12.41 -0.66 -23.51
N THR A 674 12.06 -1.83 -23.01
CA THR A 674 10.72 -2.45 -23.18
C THR A 674 9.65 -1.78 -22.31
N TYR A 675 9.94 -1.53 -21.03
CA TYR A 675 8.97 -0.98 -20.08
C TYR A 675 8.99 0.54 -20.02
N THR A 676 10.01 1.17 -20.61
CA THR A 676 10.29 2.62 -20.59
C THR A 676 10.17 3.21 -19.20
N PHE A 677 11.14 2.94 -18.29
CA PHE A 677 11.12 3.30 -16.86
C PHE A 677 10.26 4.54 -16.53
N ASN A 678 9.03 4.26 -16.11
CA ASN A 678 7.95 5.22 -15.90
C ASN A 678 7.19 4.87 -14.62
N HIS A 679 6.21 5.73 -14.28
CA HIS A 679 5.35 5.59 -13.11
C HIS A 679 4.81 4.16 -12.87
N ARG A 680 4.45 3.39 -13.91
CA ARG A 680 3.96 2.00 -13.75
C ARG A 680 5.03 1.03 -13.24
N MET A 681 6.30 1.26 -13.60
CA MET A 681 7.41 0.47 -13.06
C MET A 681 7.68 0.86 -11.60
N ASP A 682 7.55 2.14 -11.26
CA ASP A 682 7.70 2.59 -9.87
C ASP A 682 6.54 2.08 -8.99
N GLU A 683 5.31 2.02 -9.52
CA GLU A 683 4.16 1.35 -8.89
C GLU A 683 4.43 -0.14 -8.71
N ALA A 684 4.89 -0.85 -9.75
CA ALA A 684 5.19 -2.28 -9.68
C ALA A 684 6.32 -2.61 -8.68
N LEU A 685 7.38 -1.79 -8.61
CA LEU A 685 8.48 -1.95 -7.66
C LEU A 685 8.05 -1.62 -6.22
N ARG A 686 7.23 -0.57 -6.02
CA ARG A 686 6.60 -0.24 -4.73
C ARG A 686 5.68 -1.37 -4.27
N GLU A 687 4.93 -1.98 -5.17
CA GLU A 687 4.10 -3.12 -4.83
C GLU A 687 4.96 -4.34 -4.49
N MET A 688 6.00 -4.62 -5.28
CA MET A 688 6.89 -5.77 -5.08
C MET A 688 7.60 -5.74 -3.73
N SER A 689 7.92 -4.56 -3.19
CA SER A 689 8.52 -4.44 -1.86
C SER A 689 7.63 -5.02 -0.74
N GLY A 690 6.30 -5.00 -0.93
CA GLY A 690 5.31 -5.64 -0.05
C GLY A 690 5.20 -7.17 -0.19
N TYR A 691 6.04 -7.80 -1.01
CA TYR A 691 6.14 -9.26 -1.18
C TYR A 691 7.53 -9.83 -0.84
N LEU A 692 8.47 -8.99 -0.41
CA LEU A 692 9.77 -9.41 0.14
C LEU A 692 9.52 -10.08 1.51
N ARG A 693 10.20 -11.20 1.80
CA ARG A 693 9.95 -11.99 3.02
C ARG A 693 11.17 -12.21 3.90
N THR A 694 12.35 -11.97 3.36
CA THR A 694 13.63 -12.23 4.04
C THR A 694 14.54 -11.00 3.90
N GLU A 695 15.45 -10.81 4.85
CA GLU A 695 16.51 -9.78 4.74
C GLU A 695 17.33 -9.96 3.45
N GLU A 696 17.45 -11.18 2.95
CA GLU A 696 18.10 -11.52 1.69
C GLU A 696 17.32 -10.98 0.47
N ASP A 697 15.99 -11.17 0.43
CA ASP A 697 15.14 -10.58 -0.62
C ASP A 697 15.21 -9.04 -0.60
N VAL A 698 15.24 -8.44 0.60
CA VAL A 698 15.39 -6.98 0.77
C VAL A 698 16.75 -6.52 0.25
N THR A 699 17.82 -7.22 0.61
CA THR A 699 19.19 -6.88 0.18
C THR A 699 19.33 -6.97 -1.34
N GLU A 700 18.86 -8.04 -1.97
CA GLU A 700 18.92 -8.17 -3.43
C GLU A 700 18.01 -7.16 -4.15
N PHE A 701 16.84 -6.84 -3.58
CA PHE A 701 15.96 -5.79 -4.10
C PHE A 701 16.65 -4.41 -4.03
N GLU A 702 17.32 -4.08 -2.93
CA GLU A 702 18.10 -2.85 -2.79
C GLU A 702 19.28 -2.79 -3.78
N GLU A 703 19.99 -3.90 -4.00
CA GLU A 703 21.05 -3.98 -5.01
C GLU A 703 20.53 -3.76 -6.44
N MET A 704 19.49 -4.51 -6.82
CA MET A 704 18.82 -4.40 -8.12
C MET A 704 18.30 -2.97 -8.34
N HIS A 705 17.68 -2.38 -7.33
CA HIS A 705 17.17 -1.01 -7.39
C HIS A 705 18.32 0.01 -7.46
N SER A 706 19.44 -0.22 -6.78
CA SER A 706 20.59 0.70 -6.80
C SER A 706 21.28 0.73 -8.17
N ALA A 707 21.40 -0.41 -8.86
CA ALA A 707 21.97 -0.50 -10.20
C ALA A 707 21.19 0.34 -11.26
N ARG A 708 19.90 0.61 -11.01
CA ARG A 708 19.07 1.50 -11.87
C ARG A 708 19.60 2.94 -11.94
N TRP A 709 20.29 3.42 -10.91
CA TRP A 709 20.73 4.82 -10.77
C TRP A 709 22.12 5.11 -11.37
N GLU A 710 22.76 4.13 -12.03
CA GLU A 710 24.00 4.36 -12.78
C GLU A 710 23.75 4.70 -14.27
N ILE A 711 22.50 4.59 -14.74
CA ILE A 711 22.12 4.63 -16.17
C ILE A 711 21.15 5.80 -16.50
N GLN A 712 20.55 6.45 -15.49
CA GLN A 712 19.80 7.71 -15.61
C GLN A 712 20.61 8.88 -15.03
#